data_AF-A0A2A3MK11-F1
#
_entry.id   AF-A0A2A3MK11-F1
#
_cell.length_a   1.000
_cell.length_b   1.000
_cell.length_c   1.000
_cell.angle_alpha   90.00
_cell.angle_beta   90.00
_cell.angle_gamma   90.00
#
_symmetry.space_group_name_H-M   'P 1'
#
loop_
_entity.id
_entity.type
_entity.pdbx_description
1 polymer ?
#
loop_
_entity_poly.entity_id
_entity_poly.type
_entity_poly.pdbx_seq_one_letter_code
_entity_poly.pdbx_strand_id
1 'polypeptide(L)'
;MSPVTPTIDRLAVIGLGLIGGSFAKGMRQSGLCREVIGCDLDPVSRRQAVPLGVVDKVTANLVEAVQGADLIMLAVPVLGMRAVLAQLAALELGDAVITDVGSTKGAVAQAVEEVFGAVPANFVPGHPIAGSEKSGVEAARADLFRHHKVILTPLEQTAAEAVSLVQRCWQALDADVESMSLADHDEVLAATSHLPHLLAFSLVDTLASRNENLEIFRYAAGGFRDFTRIAASDPVMWRDVFLANRDAVLRSLDAFTQDLGRLREAVDTRDANTLLGVFTRAKSAREHFSTILARRAYMEPMQTQEFNFIASPGGKVNGSIRVPGDKSISHRSIMLGSLAEGVTEVEGFLEGEDSLATLQAFRDMGVVIEGPHHGRVTINGVGLHGLQAPPGSLYLGNSGTSMRLLSGLLAGQDFDTVLTGDASLSKRPMGRVAKPLREMGAQIDTGEEGRPPLRIKGGSRMMGMDYQMPMASAQVKSCILLAGLYASGTTSVTEPAPTRDHTERMLKGFGYPVKVDGATATIESGHTLKACRIDVPADISSAAFFMVAASICEGADLTLEHVGINPTRIGIINILRAMGGNLELLNEREVGGEPVADIRVRYAPLKGIDIPVDQVPLAIDEFPVLFVAAACAEGRTILRDAEELRVKESDRIQVMADGLQALGVKAEPTPDGIIIDGGPMGGGSVESHGDHRIAMSFSVAALRATGDIHIKDCANVATSFPGFIDLAQSVGMQVRLEDNA
;
A
#
# COMPACT_ATOMS: atom_id res chain seq x y z
N MET A 1 36.67 3.14 11.38
CA MET A 1 36.35 1.71 11.17
C MET A 1 37.25 0.89 12.08
N SER A 2 36.68 0.14 13.02
CA SER A 2 37.40 -0.87 13.80
C SER A 2 37.94 -1.94 12.84
N PRO A 3 39.13 -2.54 13.07
CA PRO A 3 39.66 -3.58 12.20
C PRO A 3 38.70 -4.77 12.19
N VAL A 4 38.12 -5.07 11.04
CA VAL A 4 37.31 -6.28 10.83
C VAL A 4 38.27 -7.47 10.84
N THR A 5 38.10 -8.38 11.78
CA THR A 5 38.85 -9.65 11.76
C THR A 5 38.38 -10.46 10.55
N PRO A 6 39.28 -10.91 9.65
CA PRO A 6 38.87 -11.66 8.47
C PRO A 6 38.17 -12.96 8.89
N THR A 7 36.96 -13.17 8.36
CA THR A 7 36.16 -14.37 8.60
C THR A 7 36.38 -15.45 7.55
N ILE A 8 37.06 -15.12 6.45
CA ILE A 8 37.41 -16.01 5.34
C ILE A 8 38.93 -15.93 5.16
N ASP A 9 39.63 -17.04 5.34
CA ASP A 9 41.08 -17.09 5.10
C ASP A 9 41.37 -17.13 3.60
N ARG A 10 40.61 -17.89 2.81
CA ARG A 10 40.79 -17.97 1.34
C ARG A 10 39.47 -18.03 0.57
N LEU A 11 39.28 -17.08 -0.35
CA LEU A 11 38.19 -17.04 -1.32
C LEU A 11 38.70 -17.43 -2.71
N ALA A 12 38.08 -18.43 -3.34
CA ALA A 12 38.30 -18.76 -4.74
C ALA A 12 37.15 -18.21 -5.61
N VAL A 13 37.47 -17.47 -6.68
CA VAL A 13 36.47 -16.95 -7.64
C VAL A 13 36.75 -17.54 -9.02
N ILE A 14 35.82 -18.34 -9.52
CA ILE A 14 35.93 -19.05 -10.80
C ILE A 14 35.13 -18.28 -11.86
N GLY A 15 35.84 -17.59 -12.74
CA GLY A 15 35.30 -16.62 -13.70
C GLY A 15 35.46 -15.19 -13.20
N LEU A 16 36.32 -14.41 -13.87
CA LEU A 16 36.68 -13.04 -13.49
C LEU A 16 36.05 -11.99 -14.42
N GLY A 17 34.92 -12.33 -15.07
CA GLY A 17 34.11 -11.38 -15.81
C GLY A 17 33.51 -10.28 -14.90
N LEU A 18 32.55 -9.51 -15.42
CA LEU A 18 31.97 -8.36 -14.69
C LEU A 18 31.54 -8.74 -13.26
N ILE A 19 30.72 -9.80 -13.10
CA ILE A 19 30.14 -10.16 -11.81
C ILE A 19 31.19 -10.77 -10.87
N GLY A 20 31.86 -11.85 -11.29
CA GLY A 20 32.86 -12.52 -10.46
C GLY A 20 34.04 -11.61 -10.10
N GLY A 21 34.54 -10.82 -11.07
CA GLY A 21 35.57 -9.83 -10.82
C GLY A 21 35.13 -8.72 -9.86
N SER A 22 33.90 -8.22 -9.98
CA SER A 22 33.36 -7.22 -9.05
C SER A 22 33.23 -7.78 -7.63
N PHE A 23 32.80 -9.03 -7.49
CA PHE A 23 32.69 -9.71 -6.19
C PHE A 23 34.06 -9.89 -5.56
N ALA A 24 35.03 -10.43 -6.32
CA ALA A 24 36.42 -10.61 -5.88
C ALA A 24 37.03 -9.29 -5.39
N LYS A 25 36.88 -8.22 -6.19
CA LYS A 25 37.40 -6.89 -5.88
C LYS A 25 36.75 -6.28 -4.65
N GLY A 26 35.44 -6.41 -4.51
CA GLY A 26 34.69 -5.95 -3.34
C GLY A 26 35.11 -6.69 -2.06
N MET A 27 35.18 -8.02 -2.11
CA MET A 27 35.58 -8.85 -0.95
C MET A 27 37.01 -8.59 -0.49
N ARG A 28 37.91 -8.29 -1.42
CA ARG A 28 39.28 -7.88 -1.10
C ARG A 28 39.33 -6.51 -0.41
N GLN A 29 38.45 -5.58 -0.80
CA GLN A 29 38.38 -4.24 -0.22
C GLN A 29 37.65 -4.19 1.12
N SER A 30 36.70 -5.10 1.37
CA SER A 30 35.91 -5.14 2.61
C SER A 30 36.73 -5.59 3.83
N GLY A 31 37.87 -6.26 3.62
CA GLY A 31 38.71 -6.81 4.68
C GLY A 31 38.15 -8.09 5.32
N LEU A 32 37.02 -8.63 4.83
CA LEU A 32 36.46 -9.91 5.30
C LEU A 32 37.26 -11.13 4.86
N CYS A 33 38.03 -11.00 3.78
CA CYS A 33 38.82 -12.07 3.21
C CYS A 33 40.32 -11.75 3.30
N ARG A 34 41.13 -12.72 3.72
CA ARG A 34 42.60 -12.57 3.82
C ARG A 34 43.31 -12.72 2.48
N GLU A 35 42.86 -13.63 1.62
CA GLU A 35 43.43 -13.89 0.30
C GLU A 35 42.34 -14.26 -0.71
N VAL A 36 42.30 -13.55 -1.85
CA VAL A 36 41.39 -13.84 -2.97
C VAL A 36 42.16 -14.42 -4.15
N ILE A 37 41.79 -15.63 -4.57
CA ILE A 37 42.38 -16.33 -5.72
C ILE A 37 41.36 -16.37 -6.87
N GLY A 38 41.75 -15.83 -8.02
CA GLY A 38 40.96 -15.89 -9.24
C GLY A 38 41.35 -17.07 -10.13
N CYS A 39 40.36 -17.69 -10.77
CA CYS A 39 40.56 -18.66 -11.84
C CYS A 39 39.81 -18.20 -13.09
N ASP A 40 40.52 -18.02 -14.21
CA ASP A 40 39.89 -17.67 -15.48
C ASP A 40 40.60 -18.35 -16.66
N LEU A 41 39.84 -18.84 -17.64
CA LEU A 41 40.37 -19.47 -18.84
C LEU A 41 40.91 -18.46 -19.85
N ASP A 42 40.43 -17.21 -19.82
CA ASP A 42 40.90 -16.14 -20.70
C ASP A 42 42.29 -15.60 -20.28
N PRO A 43 43.32 -15.74 -21.13
CA PRO A 43 44.65 -15.21 -20.86
C PRO A 43 44.72 -13.69 -20.71
N VAL A 44 43.78 -12.94 -21.31
CA VAL A 44 43.72 -11.48 -21.13
C VAL A 44 43.26 -11.16 -19.71
N SER A 45 42.14 -11.75 -19.29
CA SER A 45 41.59 -11.58 -17.94
C SER A 45 42.62 -11.94 -16.85
N ARG A 46 43.36 -13.05 -17.02
CA ARG A 46 44.44 -13.42 -16.08
C ARG A 46 45.58 -12.42 -16.01
N ARG A 47 46.00 -11.83 -17.14
CA ARG A 47 47.09 -10.84 -17.15
C ARG A 47 46.71 -9.54 -16.45
N GLN A 48 45.42 -9.20 -16.43
CA GLN A 48 44.93 -7.91 -15.93
C GLN A 48 44.37 -7.98 -14.51
N ALA A 49 43.90 -9.15 -14.05
CA ALA A 49 43.21 -9.27 -12.77
C ALA A 49 44.01 -8.77 -11.56
N VAL A 50 45.29 -9.15 -11.44
CA VAL A 50 46.16 -8.69 -10.33
C VAL A 50 46.53 -7.20 -10.48
N PRO A 51 47.00 -6.70 -11.65
CA PRO A 51 47.25 -5.27 -11.84
C PRO A 51 46.05 -4.35 -11.56
N LEU A 52 44.83 -4.80 -11.90
CA LEU A 52 43.59 -4.06 -11.64
C LEU A 52 43.10 -4.16 -10.18
N GLY A 53 43.82 -4.92 -9.35
CA GLY A 53 43.50 -5.14 -7.94
C GLY A 53 42.23 -5.97 -7.72
N VAL A 54 41.84 -6.80 -8.68
CA VAL A 54 40.64 -7.65 -8.62
C VAL A 54 40.87 -8.86 -7.70
N VAL A 55 42.05 -9.46 -7.76
CA VAL A 55 42.45 -10.63 -6.96
C VAL A 55 43.90 -10.49 -6.49
N ASP A 56 44.30 -11.24 -5.46
CA ASP A 56 45.69 -11.29 -4.97
C ASP A 56 46.55 -12.22 -5.84
N LYS A 57 45.96 -13.33 -6.30
CA LYS A 57 46.59 -14.30 -7.21
C LYS A 57 45.60 -14.75 -8.27
N VAL A 58 46.12 -15.15 -9.43
CA VAL A 58 45.30 -15.67 -10.52
C VAL A 58 45.97 -16.87 -11.18
N THR A 59 45.20 -17.91 -11.48
CA THR A 59 45.65 -19.13 -12.15
C THR A 59 44.68 -19.53 -13.27
N ALA A 60 45.14 -20.43 -14.15
CA ALA A 60 44.27 -21.12 -15.11
C ALA A 60 43.86 -22.51 -14.60
N ASN A 61 44.49 -22.99 -13.52
CA ASN A 61 44.28 -24.31 -12.97
C ASN A 61 43.25 -24.26 -11.84
N LEU A 62 42.10 -24.90 -12.05
CA LEU A 62 41.01 -24.92 -11.07
C LEU A 62 41.45 -25.55 -9.74
N VAL A 63 42.26 -26.61 -9.77
CA VAL A 63 42.71 -27.32 -8.56
C VAL A 63 43.55 -26.39 -7.68
N GLU A 64 44.47 -25.64 -8.28
CA GLU A 64 45.28 -24.66 -7.56
C GLU A 64 44.44 -23.54 -6.96
N ALA A 65 43.37 -23.13 -7.65
CA ALA A 65 42.52 -22.04 -7.19
C ALA A 65 41.70 -22.40 -5.95
N VAL A 66 41.17 -23.62 -5.88
CA VAL A 66 40.24 -24.05 -4.81
C VAL A 66 40.92 -24.74 -3.64
N GLN A 67 42.21 -25.07 -3.75
CA GLN A 67 42.94 -25.76 -2.69
C GLN A 67 42.97 -24.91 -1.40
N GLY A 68 42.35 -25.44 -0.34
CA GLY A 68 42.25 -24.77 0.96
C GLY A 68 41.39 -23.51 0.95
N ALA A 69 40.44 -23.38 0.03
CA ALA A 69 39.45 -22.31 0.02
C ALA A 69 38.37 -22.57 1.09
N ASP A 70 37.93 -21.53 1.79
CA ASP A 70 36.77 -21.59 2.68
C ASP A 70 35.47 -21.29 1.93
N LEU A 71 35.58 -20.49 0.86
CA LEU A 71 34.46 -20.10 -0.01
C LEU A 71 34.88 -20.17 -1.48
N ILE A 72 34.05 -20.82 -2.30
CA ILE A 72 34.21 -20.95 -3.76
C ILE A 72 33.01 -20.28 -4.44
N MET A 73 33.28 -19.22 -5.20
CA MET A 73 32.29 -18.46 -5.96
C MET A 73 32.36 -18.84 -7.45
N LEU A 74 31.27 -19.42 -7.97
CA LEU A 74 31.15 -19.82 -9.38
C LEU A 74 30.49 -18.71 -10.20
N ALA A 75 31.29 -18.02 -11.01
CA ALA A 75 30.89 -16.92 -11.88
C ALA A 75 31.17 -17.23 -13.35
N VAL A 76 30.79 -18.43 -13.77
CA VAL A 76 30.85 -18.90 -15.16
C VAL A 76 29.45 -18.90 -15.80
N PRO A 77 29.34 -18.90 -17.14
CA PRO A 77 28.04 -19.03 -17.81
C PRO A 77 27.28 -20.27 -17.33
N VAL A 78 25.96 -20.18 -17.20
CA VAL A 78 25.12 -21.24 -16.62
C VAL A 78 25.34 -22.59 -17.32
N LEU A 79 25.37 -22.61 -18.65
CA LEU A 79 25.60 -23.86 -19.40
C LEU A 79 27.02 -24.42 -19.24
N GLY A 80 27.98 -23.60 -18.80
CA GLY A 80 29.33 -24.02 -18.44
C GLY A 80 29.47 -24.51 -17.00
N MET A 81 28.47 -24.27 -16.14
CA MET A 81 28.51 -24.56 -14.70
C MET A 81 28.78 -26.05 -14.42
N ARG A 82 28.10 -26.94 -15.14
CA ARG A 82 28.24 -28.40 -14.98
C ARG A 82 29.68 -28.89 -15.17
N ALA A 83 30.41 -28.33 -16.14
CA ALA A 83 31.79 -28.73 -16.41
C ALA A 83 32.77 -28.30 -15.31
N VAL A 84 32.51 -27.15 -14.67
CA VAL A 84 33.27 -26.69 -13.50
C VAL A 84 32.93 -27.53 -12.28
N LEU A 85 31.63 -27.75 -12.02
CA LEU A 85 31.15 -28.59 -10.93
C LEU A 85 31.71 -30.02 -11.02
N ALA A 86 31.76 -30.62 -12.22
CA ALA A 86 32.31 -31.97 -12.43
C ALA A 86 33.79 -32.07 -12.06
N GLN A 87 34.57 -31.01 -12.31
CA GLN A 87 35.96 -30.96 -11.87
C GLN A 87 36.05 -30.79 -10.35
N LEU A 88 35.20 -29.96 -9.75
CA LEU A 88 35.15 -29.76 -8.30
C LEU A 88 34.75 -31.03 -7.54
N ALA A 89 33.79 -31.80 -8.05
CA ALA A 89 33.36 -33.05 -7.44
C ALA A 89 34.44 -34.15 -7.43
N ALA A 90 35.46 -34.02 -8.29
CA ALA A 90 36.61 -34.92 -8.32
C ALA A 90 37.70 -34.55 -7.30
N LEU A 91 37.52 -33.47 -6.52
CA LEU A 91 38.50 -32.94 -5.57
C LEU A 91 38.01 -33.09 -4.12
N GLU A 92 38.96 -33.19 -3.19
CA GLU A 92 38.66 -33.09 -1.76
C GLU A 92 38.56 -31.61 -1.35
N LEU A 93 37.33 -31.11 -1.27
CA LEU A 93 37.05 -29.70 -0.96
C LEU A 93 36.89 -29.41 0.54
N GLY A 94 36.88 -30.44 1.40
CA GLY A 94 36.65 -30.29 2.84
C GLY A 94 35.31 -29.60 3.13
N ASP A 95 35.33 -28.64 4.07
CA ASP A 95 34.15 -27.87 4.50
C ASP A 95 33.93 -26.58 3.67
N ALA A 96 34.60 -26.44 2.52
CA ALA A 96 34.49 -25.24 1.69
C ALA A 96 33.05 -24.96 1.25
N VAL A 97 32.53 -23.76 1.49
CA VAL A 97 31.20 -23.36 1.01
C VAL A 97 31.26 -23.06 -0.48
N ILE A 98 30.30 -23.57 -1.25
CA ILE A 98 30.21 -23.35 -2.69
C ILE A 98 28.98 -22.48 -2.96
N THR A 99 29.15 -21.41 -3.73
CA THR A 99 28.06 -20.55 -4.16
C THR A 99 28.24 -20.15 -5.62
N ASP A 100 27.21 -19.57 -6.23
CA ASP A 100 27.21 -19.20 -7.63
C ASP A 100 26.55 -17.83 -7.85
N VAL A 101 26.64 -17.32 -9.08
CA VAL A 101 25.98 -16.08 -9.53
C VAL A 101 25.15 -16.26 -10.81
N GLY A 102 24.89 -17.51 -11.20
CA GLY A 102 24.13 -17.84 -12.41
C GLY A 102 22.72 -17.26 -12.37
N SER A 103 22.17 -16.91 -13.52
CA SER A 103 20.88 -16.22 -13.61
C SER A 103 19.65 -17.15 -13.60
N THR A 104 19.85 -18.46 -13.58
CA THR A 104 18.78 -19.48 -13.60
C THR A 104 19.09 -20.56 -12.57
N LYS A 105 18.35 -20.59 -11.47
CA LYS A 105 18.71 -21.37 -10.28
C LYS A 105 18.33 -22.84 -10.40
N GLY A 106 17.24 -23.17 -11.09
CA GLY A 106 16.86 -24.55 -11.36
C GLY A 106 17.94 -25.30 -12.14
N ALA A 107 18.46 -24.71 -13.22
CA ALA A 107 19.52 -25.31 -14.03
C ALA A 107 20.83 -25.53 -13.25
N VAL A 108 21.19 -24.60 -12.37
CA VAL A 108 22.38 -24.72 -11.52
C VAL A 108 22.19 -25.83 -10.47
N ALA A 109 21.04 -25.84 -9.78
CA ALA A 109 20.75 -26.87 -8.79
C ALA A 109 20.72 -28.28 -9.40
N GLN A 110 20.11 -28.43 -10.58
CA GLN A 110 20.11 -29.69 -11.32
C GLN A 110 21.54 -30.11 -11.69
N ALA A 111 22.38 -29.19 -12.17
CA ALA A 111 23.77 -29.51 -12.51
C ALA A 111 24.58 -29.95 -11.28
N VAL A 112 24.31 -29.37 -10.10
CA VAL A 112 24.92 -29.79 -8.84
C VAL A 112 24.46 -31.20 -8.46
N GLU A 113 23.16 -31.46 -8.47
CA GLU A 113 22.60 -32.77 -8.12
C GLU A 113 23.10 -33.88 -9.07
N GLU A 114 23.13 -33.64 -10.37
CA GLU A 114 23.62 -34.61 -11.36
C GLU A 114 25.10 -34.96 -11.18
N VAL A 115 25.91 -34.00 -10.73
CA VAL A 115 27.36 -34.16 -10.59
C VAL A 115 27.74 -34.77 -9.24
N PHE A 116 27.14 -34.28 -8.16
CA PHE A 116 27.46 -34.71 -6.79
C PHE A 116 26.57 -35.88 -6.32
N GLY A 117 25.53 -36.25 -7.09
CA GLY A 117 24.56 -37.30 -6.76
C GLY A 117 23.46 -36.85 -5.77
N ALA A 118 23.74 -35.83 -4.98
CA ALA A 118 22.81 -35.08 -4.15
C ALA A 118 23.33 -33.65 -4.00
N VAL A 119 22.47 -32.72 -3.60
CA VAL A 119 22.90 -31.35 -3.32
C VAL A 119 23.73 -31.33 -2.02
N PRO A 120 25.00 -30.88 -2.06
CA PRO A 120 25.83 -30.79 -0.88
C PRO A 120 25.30 -29.77 0.13
N ALA A 121 25.42 -30.05 1.44
CA ALA A 121 24.93 -29.14 2.49
C ALA A 121 25.65 -27.78 2.50
N ASN A 122 26.87 -27.72 1.97
CA ASN A 122 27.69 -26.53 1.82
C ASN A 122 27.45 -25.78 0.49
N PHE A 123 26.43 -26.15 -0.30
CA PHE A 123 26.07 -25.42 -1.52
C PHE A 123 24.95 -24.40 -1.27
N VAL A 124 25.20 -23.14 -1.59
CA VAL A 124 24.28 -22.01 -1.44
C VAL A 124 24.09 -21.32 -2.79
N PRO A 125 23.01 -21.56 -3.54
CA PRO A 125 22.81 -20.90 -4.81
C PRO A 125 22.45 -19.42 -4.63
N GLY A 126 23.02 -18.55 -5.46
CA GLY A 126 22.87 -17.10 -5.37
C GLY A 126 22.76 -16.42 -6.73
N HIS A 127 21.99 -15.34 -6.84
CA HIS A 127 21.88 -14.56 -8.07
C HIS A 127 21.88 -13.05 -7.76
N PRO A 128 22.98 -12.34 -8.08
CA PRO A 128 23.00 -10.89 -7.98
C PRO A 128 22.21 -10.26 -9.14
N ILE A 129 21.20 -9.47 -8.83
CA ILE A 129 20.44 -8.67 -9.79
C ILE A 129 21.21 -7.37 -10.06
N ALA A 130 22.38 -7.52 -10.68
CA ALA A 130 23.27 -6.43 -11.04
C ALA A 130 23.93 -6.74 -12.39
N GLY A 131 24.22 -5.71 -13.17
CA GLY A 131 24.83 -5.90 -14.49
C GLY A 131 25.10 -4.58 -15.20
N SER A 132 25.88 -4.66 -16.28
CA SER A 132 26.14 -3.57 -17.21
C SER A 132 26.25 -4.15 -18.61
N GLU A 133 26.03 -3.30 -19.60
CA GLU A 133 26.36 -3.53 -21.01
C GLU A 133 27.87 -3.77 -21.24
N LYS A 134 28.73 -3.46 -20.26
CA LYS A 134 30.17 -3.72 -20.29
C LYS A 134 30.52 -5.11 -19.77
N SER A 135 31.51 -5.74 -20.38
CA SER A 135 31.91 -7.14 -20.11
C SER A 135 33.42 -7.24 -19.79
N GLY A 136 33.81 -8.39 -19.23
CA GLY A 136 35.22 -8.70 -18.92
C GLY A 136 35.74 -8.15 -17.59
N VAL A 137 36.97 -8.53 -17.24
CA VAL A 137 37.60 -8.18 -15.94
C VAL A 137 37.86 -6.68 -15.78
N GLU A 138 38.07 -5.95 -16.89
CA GLU A 138 38.29 -4.50 -16.89
C GLU A 138 37.05 -3.73 -16.43
N ALA A 139 35.85 -4.31 -16.61
CA ALA A 139 34.59 -3.73 -16.18
C ALA A 139 34.30 -3.97 -14.68
N ALA A 140 35.16 -4.71 -13.97
CA ALA A 140 34.95 -5.05 -12.56
C ALA A 140 35.01 -3.83 -11.63
N ARG A 141 33.96 -3.65 -10.83
CA ARG A 141 33.79 -2.54 -9.89
C ARG A 141 33.47 -3.06 -8.49
N ALA A 142 34.13 -2.53 -7.48
CA ALA A 142 33.92 -2.96 -6.09
C ALA A 142 32.53 -2.56 -5.55
N ASP A 143 31.97 -1.47 -6.08
CA ASP A 143 30.67 -0.91 -5.71
C ASP A 143 29.50 -1.41 -6.59
N LEU A 144 29.72 -2.43 -7.44
CA LEU A 144 28.71 -2.90 -8.40
C LEU A 144 27.40 -3.33 -7.71
N PHE A 145 27.50 -3.96 -6.55
CA PHE A 145 26.36 -4.58 -5.85
C PHE A 145 25.72 -3.67 -4.80
N ARG A 146 26.28 -2.48 -4.59
CA ARG A 146 25.76 -1.54 -3.60
C ARG A 146 24.32 -1.18 -3.92
N HIS A 147 23.42 -1.39 -2.96
CA HIS A 147 21.97 -1.21 -3.08
C HIS A 147 21.31 -2.02 -4.22
N HIS A 148 21.97 -3.08 -4.70
CA HIS A 148 21.40 -4.04 -5.64
C HIS A 148 20.93 -5.29 -4.89
N LYS A 149 19.89 -5.94 -5.43
CA LYS A 149 19.36 -7.17 -4.84
C LYS A 149 20.25 -8.36 -5.13
N VAL A 150 20.43 -9.21 -4.13
CA VAL A 150 21.01 -10.55 -4.30
C VAL A 150 20.01 -11.56 -3.78
N ILE A 151 19.58 -12.48 -4.63
CA ILE A 151 18.62 -13.51 -4.27
C ILE A 151 19.37 -14.78 -3.94
N LEU A 152 19.24 -15.25 -2.69
CA LEU A 152 19.68 -16.58 -2.28
C LEU A 152 18.52 -17.56 -2.40
N THR A 153 18.79 -18.76 -2.89
CA THR A 153 17.77 -19.81 -3.02
C THR A 153 18.23 -21.07 -2.28
N PRO A 154 18.32 -21.02 -0.94
CA PRO A 154 18.76 -22.17 -0.15
C PRO A 154 17.81 -23.35 -0.36
N LEU A 155 18.38 -24.55 -0.38
CA LEU A 155 17.66 -25.81 -0.51
C LEU A 155 17.44 -26.44 0.86
N GLU A 156 16.56 -27.43 0.96
CA GLU A 156 16.25 -28.11 2.22
C GLU A 156 17.50 -28.72 2.88
N GLN A 157 18.46 -29.16 2.06
CA GLN A 157 19.71 -29.74 2.51
C GLN A 157 20.80 -28.70 2.83
N THR A 158 20.61 -27.43 2.44
CA THR A 158 21.61 -26.37 2.63
C THR A 158 21.75 -26.01 4.11
N ALA A 159 22.97 -26.09 4.64
CA ALA A 159 23.28 -25.77 6.04
C ALA A 159 23.09 -24.27 6.33
N ALA A 160 22.48 -23.95 7.47
CA ALA A 160 22.19 -22.58 7.88
C ALA A 160 23.46 -21.72 8.06
N GLU A 161 24.57 -22.34 8.48
CA GLU A 161 25.87 -21.69 8.63
C GLU A 161 26.45 -21.27 7.28
N ALA A 162 26.27 -22.11 6.24
CA ALA A 162 26.70 -21.81 4.88
C ALA A 162 25.91 -20.64 4.29
N VAL A 163 24.58 -20.63 4.47
CA VAL A 163 23.72 -19.50 4.07
C VAL A 163 24.16 -18.22 4.76
N SER A 164 24.40 -18.29 6.07
CA SER A 164 24.83 -17.13 6.88
C SER A 164 26.20 -16.59 6.44
N LEU A 165 27.11 -17.45 6.00
CA LEU A 165 28.39 -17.03 5.44
C LEU A 165 28.20 -16.27 4.12
N VAL A 166 27.46 -16.84 3.17
CA VAL A 166 27.23 -16.23 1.85
C VAL A 166 26.44 -14.92 1.98
N GLN A 167 25.42 -14.89 2.83
CA GLN A 167 24.66 -13.68 3.13
C GLN A 167 25.56 -12.56 3.66
N ARG A 168 26.44 -12.84 4.63
CA ARG A 168 27.39 -11.84 5.16
C ARG A 168 28.35 -11.33 4.08
N CYS A 169 28.78 -12.18 3.16
CA CYS A 169 29.63 -11.76 2.04
C CYS A 169 28.93 -10.71 1.18
N TRP A 170 27.68 -10.97 0.77
CA TRP A 170 26.90 -10.03 -0.04
C TRP A 170 26.56 -8.74 0.72
N GLN A 171 26.17 -8.84 1.99
CA GLN A 171 25.87 -7.66 2.83
C GLN A 171 27.10 -6.76 3.03
N ALA A 172 28.30 -7.32 3.08
CA ALA A 172 29.53 -6.53 3.17
C ALA A 172 29.90 -5.79 1.89
N LEU A 173 29.21 -6.09 0.78
CA LEU A 173 29.28 -5.35 -0.48
C LEU A 173 28.11 -4.36 -0.60
N ASP A 174 27.44 -4.04 0.52
CA ASP A 174 26.25 -3.19 0.61
C ASP A 174 25.08 -3.70 -0.25
N ALA A 175 24.98 -5.01 -0.48
CA ALA A 175 23.90 -5.61 -1.26
C ALA A 175 22.68 -5.97 -0.39
N ASP A 176 21.48 -5.81 -0.97
CA ASP A 176 20.21 -6.18 -0.34
C ASP A 176 19.94 -7.67 -0.56
N VAL A 177 20.19 -8.49 0.45
CA VAL A 177 20.03 -9.95 0.35
C VAL A 177 18.60 -10.37 0.66
N GLU A 178 17.97 -11.07 -0.27
CA GLU A 178 16.64 -11.67 -0.13
C GLU A 178 16.69 -13.17 -0.39
N SER A 179 15.68 -13.92 0.07
CA SER A 179 15.58 -15.36 -0.16
C SER A 179 14.25 -15.76 -0.76
N MET A 180 14.25 -16.69 -1.71
CA MET A 180 13.05 -17.33 -2.28
C MET A 180 13.34 -18.76 -2.75
N SER A 181 12.31 -19.50 -3.15
CA SER A 181 12.50 -20.85 -3.70
C SER A 181 13.13 -20.81 -5.10
N LEU A 182 13.75 -21.92 -5.53
CA LEU A 182 14.30 -22.06 -6.89
C LEU A 182 13.22 -21.84 -7.97
N ALA A 183 12.04 -22.42 -7.75
CA ALA A 183 10.93 -22.35 -8.69
C ALA A 183 10.40 -20.92 -8.81
N ASP A 184 10.20 -20.23 -7.68
CA ASP A 184 9.73 -18.84 -7.67
C ASP A 184 10.76 -17.91 -8.33
N HIS A 185 12.05 -18.12 -8.06
CA HIS A 185 13.11 -17.35 -8.70
C HIS A 185 13.02 -17.45 -10.22
N ASP A 186 13.02 -18.66 -10.76
CA ASP A 186 13.07 -18.84 -12.22
C ASP A 186 11.79 -18.35 -12.90
N GLU A 187 10.62 -18.46 -12.26
CA GLU A 187 9.37 -17.86 -12.74
C GLU A 187 9.40 -16.33 -12.73
N VAL A 188 9.79 -15.72 -11.61
CA VAL A 188 9.85 -14.25 -11.47
C VAL A 188 10.83 -13.66 -12.47
N LEU A 189 12.01 -14.26 -12.63
CA LEU A 189 13.02 -13.76 -13.57
C LEU A 189 12.62 -14.01 -15.03
N ALA A 190 11.87 -15.08 -15.32
CA ALA A 190 11.30 -15.28 -16.64
C ALA A 190 10.38 -14.11 -17.05
N ALA A 191 9.48 -13.69 -16.16
CA ALA A 191 8.54 -12.60 -16.43
C ALA A 191 9.19 -11.20 -16.41
N THR A 192 10.11 -10.95 -15.46
CA THR A 192 10.63 -9.59 -15.18
C THR A 192 11.94 -9.27 -15.89
N SER A 193 12.69 -10.28 -16.34
CA SER A 193 13.99 -10.10 -16.99
C SER A 193 14.05 -10.77 -18.36
N HIS A 194 13.75 -12.08 -18.44
CA HIS A 194 13.97 -12.84 -19.67
C HIS A 194 13.01 -12.46 -20.78
N LEU A 195 11.70 -12.44 -20.51
CA LEU A 195 10.69 -12.06 -21.50
C LEU A 195 10.93 -10.65 -22.05
N PRO A 196 11.18 -9.60 -21.23
CA PRO A 196 11.56 -8.27 -21.75
C PRO A 196 12.74 -8.30 -22.72
N HIS A 197 13.80 -9.05 -22.42
CA HIS A 197 14.95 -9.17 -23.34
C HIS A 197 14.55 -9.87 -24.64
N LEU A 198 13.78 -10.95 -24.57
CA LEU A 198 13.30 -11.68 -25.74
C LEU A 198 12.45 -10.78 -26.65
N LEU A 199 11.54 -9.98 -26.07
CA LEU A 199 10.72 -9.02 -26.80
C LEU A 199 11.54 -7.88 -27.40
N ALA A 200 12.55 -7.38 -26.68
CA ALA A 200 13.45 -6.35 -27.17
C ALA A 200 14.29 -6.85 -28.37
N PHE A 201 14.89 -8.05 -28.27
CA PHE A 201 15.61 -8.69 -29.38
C PHE A 201 14.68 -8.91 -30.58
N SER A 202 13.48 -9.46 -30.36
CA SER A 202 12.50 -9.71 -31.42
C SER A 202 12.07 -8.43 -32.12
N LEU A 203 11.83 -7.33 -31.38
CA LEU A 203 11.41 -6.07 -31.97
C LEU A 203 12.51 -5.45 -32.83
N VAL A 204 13.75 -5.44 -32.33
CA VAL A 204 14.90 -4.90 -33.08
C VAL A 204 15.13 -5.72 -34.36
N ASP A 205 15.12 -7.04 -34.28
CA ASP A 205 15.31 -7.94 -35.42
C ASP A 205 14.18 -7.78 -36.47
N THR A 206 12.93 -7.67 -36.02
CA THR A 206 11.76 -7.45 -36.89
C THR A 206 11.85 -6.14 -37.66
N LEU A 207 12.42 -5.07 -37.08
CA LEU A 207 12.58 -3.79 -37.77
C LEU A 207 13.83 -3.75 -38.64
N ALA A 208 14.92 -4.40 -38.22
CA ALA A 208 16.16 -4.48 -38.98
C ALA A 208 15.99 -5.26 -40.30
N SER A 209 15.10 -6.27 -40.30
CA SER A 209 14.79 -7.11 -41.45
C SER A 209 13.84 -6.49 -42.49
N ARG A 210 13.37 -5.24 -42.27
CA ARG A 210 12.51 -4.51 -43.23
C ARG A 210 13.35 -3.73 -44.26
N ASN A 211 12.85 -3.66 -45.50
CA ASN A 211 13.51 -2.95 -46.62
C ASN A 211 13.69 -1.42 -46.38
N GLU A 212 12.98 -0.83 -45.43
CA GLU A 212 12.98 0.62 -45.10
C GLU A 212 13.68 0.93 -43.75
N ASN A 213 14.58 0.05 -43.29
CA ASN A 213 15.18 0.14 -41.95
C ASN A 213 15.78 1.51 -41.60
N LEU A 214 16.44 2.21 -42.54
CA LEU A 214 17.07 3.52 -42.33
C LEU A 214 16.07 4.63 -42.00
N GLU A 215 14.85 4.58 -42.54
CA GLU A 215 13.81 5.57 -42.22
C GLU A 215 13.14 5.25 -40.88
N ILE A 216 12.89 3.97 -40.61
CA ILE A 216 12.30 3.50 -39.33
C ILE A 216 13.19 3.91 -38.14
N PHE A 217 14.51 3.69 -38.24
CA PHE A 217 15.43 4.09 -37.17
C PHE A 217 15.65 5.60 -37.09
N ARG A 218 15.44 6.35 -38.18
CA ARG A 218 15.54 7.82 -38.18
C ARG A 218 14.39 8.48 -37.40
N TYR A 219 13.20 7.88 -37.40
CA TYR A 219 12.03 8.38 -36.65
C TYR A 219 11.85 7.71 -35.28
N ALA A 220 12.75 6.81 -34.89
CA ALA A 220 12.74 6.20 -33.58
C ALA A 220 12.98 7.26 -32.48
N ALA A 221 11.93 7.59 -31.72
CA ALA A 221 11.98 8.53 -30.61
C ALA A 221 12.50 7.86 -29.31
N GLY A 222 12.57 8.64 -28.22
CA GLY A 222 13.09 8.19 -26.92
C GLY A 222 12.48 6.88 -26.41
N GLY A 223 11.17 6.66 -26.60
CA GLY A 223 10.49 5.43 -26.17
C GLY A 223 11.01 4.16 -26.85
N PHE A 224 11.38 4.22 -28.14
CA PHE A 224 11.98 3.09 -28.84
C PHE A 224 13.37 2.77 -28.27
N ARG A 225 14.19 3.81 -28.06
CA ARG A 225 15.53 3.67 -27.47
C ARG A 225 15.46 3.05 -26.07
N ASP A 226 14.51 3.50 -25.24
CA ASP A 226 14.40 3.03 -23.86
C ASP A 226 13.93 1.57 -23.80
N PHE A 227 12.96 1.18 -24.64
CA PHE A 227 12.48 -0.21 -24.70
C PHE A 227 13.53 -1.17 -25.28
N THR A 228 14.27 -0.75 -26.30
CA THR A 228 15.26 -1.60 -27.00
C THR A 228 16.67 -1.53 -26.42
N ARG A 229 16.92 -0.67 -25.42
CA ARG A 229 18.23 -0.52 -24.76
C ARG A 229 18.84 -1.86 -24.33
N ILE A 230 18.01 -2.77 -23.81
CA ILE A 230 18.45 -4.07 -23.29
C ILE A 230 18.78 -5.10 -24.38
N ALA A 231 18.38 -4.87 -25.63
CA ALA A 231 18.80 -5.70 -26.77
C ALA A 231 20.29 -5.53 -27.14
N ALA A 232 20.99 -4.55 -26.55
CA ALA A 232 22.44 -4.41 -26.67
C ALA A 232 23.24 -5.39 -25.79
N SER A 233 22.55 -6.21 -24.99
CA SER A 233 23.17 -7.19 -24.10
C SER A 233 23.82 -8.35 -24.88
N ASP A 234 24.72 -9.10 -24.24
CA ASP A 234 25.45 -10.20 -24.89
C ASP A 234 24.52 -11.32 -25.40
N PRO A 235 24.52 -11.62 -26.72
CA PRO A 235 23.58 -12.57 -27.31
C PRO A 235 23.88 -14.03 -26.94
N VAL A 236 25.13 -14.37 -26.62
CA VAL A 236 25.52 -15.74 -26.25
C VAL A 236 25.02 -16.05 -24.84
N MET A 237 25.22 -15.12 -23.90
CA MET A 237 24.68 -15.20 -22.55
C MET A 237 23.16 -15.33 -22.58
N TRP A 238 22.45 -14.47 -23.33
CA TRP A 238 20.99 -14.49 -23.38
C TRP A 238 20.42 -15.76 -24.03
N ARG A 239 21.08 -16.29 -25.08
CA ARG A 239 20.77 -17.63 -25.61
C ARG A 239 20.81 -18.68 -24.51
N ASP A 240 21.88 -18.69 -23.73
CA ASP A 240 22.09 -19.68 -22.68
C ASP A 240 21.04 -19.55 -21.56
N VAL A 241 20.67 -18.32 -21.18
CA VAL A 241 19.60 -18.04 -20.22
C VAL A 241 18.25 -18.56 -20.70
N PHE A 242 17.88 -18.31 -21.97
CA PHE A 242 16.61 -18.79 -22.52
C PHE A 242 16.55 -20.31 -22.61
N LEU A 243 17.67 -20.97 -22.92
CA LEU A 243 17.74 -22.43 -22.95
C LEU A 243 17.71 -23.04 -21.54
N ALA A 244 18.38 -22.41 -20.57
CA ALA A 244 18.44 -22.89 -19.19
C ALA A 244 17.12 -22.72 -18.44
N ASN A 245 16.37 -21.64 -18.69
CA ASN A 245 15.07 -21.38 -18.08
C ASN A 245 13.90 -21.52 -19.08
N ARG A 246 14.00 -22.49 -19.99
CA ARG A 246 13.09 -22.66 -21.13
C ARG A 246 11.63 -22.67 -20.73
N ASP A 247 11.27 -23.51 -19.75
CA ASP A 247 9.87 -23.78 -19.46
C ASP A 247 9.16 -22.58 -18.82
N ALA A 248 9.82 -21.83 -17.92
CA ALA A 248 9.24 -20.60 -17.35
C ALA A 248 9.19 -19.45 -18.37
N VAL A 249 10.20 -19.35 -19.24
CA VAL A 249 10.20 -18.37 -20.35
C VAL A 249 9.05 -18.65 -21.32
N LEU A 250 8.80 -19.91 -21.67
CA LEU A 250 7.67 -20.29 -22.54
C LEU A 250 6.33 -19.95 -21.89
N ARG A 251 6.12 -20.28 -20.60
CA ARG A 251 4.89 -19.90 -19.88
C ARG A 251 4.65 -18.39 -19.90
N SER A 252 5.70 -17.60 -19.62
CA SER A 252 5.63 -16.13 -19.64
C SER A 252 5.34 -15.59 -21.05
N LEU A 253 5.96 -16.18 -22.08
CA LEU A 253 5.76 -15.79 -23.47
C LEU A 253 4.35 -16.14 -23.97
N ASP A 254 3.81 -17.29 -23.59
CA ASP A 254 2.46 -17.72 -23.94
C ASP A 254 1.41 -16.77 -23.32
N ALA A 255 1.57 -16.43 -22.04
CA ALA A 255 0.72 -15.45 -21.37
C ALA A 255 0.76 -14.07 -22.06
N PHE A 256 1.97 -13.58 -22.37
CA PHE A 256 2.13 -12.32 -23.10
C PHE A 256 1.50 -12.37 -24.50
N THR A 257 1.66 -13.48 -25.21
CA THR A 257 1.10 -13.66 -26.56
C THR A 257 -0.43 -13.67 -26.52
N GLN A 258 -1.02 -14.27 -25.49
CA GLN A 258 -2.47 -14.24 -25.27
C GLN A 258 -2.97 -12.80 -25.05
N ASP A 259 -2.30 -12.04 -24.18
CA ASP A 259 -2.68 -10.64 -23.90
C ASP A 259 -2.44 -9.72 -25.09
N LEU A 260 -1.36 -9.91 -25.84
CA LEU A 260 -1.12 -9.20 -27.09
C LEU A 260 -2.17 -9.55 -28.14
N GLY A 261 -2.65 -10.79 -28.16
CA GLY A 261 -3.77 -11.24 -28.99
C GLY A 261 -5.06 -10.48 -28.68
N ARG A 262 -5.38 -10.29 -27.39
CA ARG A 262 -6.53 -9.47 -26.97
C ARG A 262 -6.40 -8.02 -27.41
N LEU A 263 -5.22 -7.43 -27.26
CA LEU A 263 -4.95 -6.06 -27.73
C LEU A 263 -5.05 -5.95 -29.25
N ARG A 264 -4.52 -6.92 -29.99
CA ARG A 264 -4.66 -6.99 -31.45
C ARG A 264 -6.13 -7.00 -31.86
N GLU A 265 -6.95 -7.85 -31.26
CA GLU A 265 -8.38 -7.95 -31.55
C GLU A 265 -9.12 -6.65 -31.21
N ALA A 266 -8.82 -6.02 -30.07
CA ALA A 266 -9.39 -4.73 -29.69
C ALA A 266 -9.03 -3.62 -30.70
N VAL A 267 -7.80 -3.61 -31.22
CA VAL A 267 -7.40 -2.68 -32.29
C VAL A 267 -8.15 -2.95 -33.60
N ASP A 268 -8.24 -4.22 -34.00
CA ASP A 268 -8.90 -4.65 -35.24
C ASP A 268 -10.40 -4.29 -35.24
N THR A 269 -11.06 -4.53 -34.11
CA THR A 269 -12.49 -4.26 -33.89
C THR A 269 -12.80 -2.82 -33.46
N ARG A 270 -11.77 -2.00 -33.22
CA ARG A 270 -11.88 -0.62 -32.68
C ARG A 270 -12.60 -0.56 -31.32
N ASP A 271 -12.41 -1.57 -30.49
CA ASP A 271 -12.94 -1.62 -29.13
C ASP A 271 -12.15 -0.68 -28.20
N ALA A 272 -12.61 0.57 -28.12
CA ALA A 272 -12.00 1.61 -27.30
C ALA A 272 -12.04 1.28 -25.79
N ASN A 273 -13.05 0.55 -25.32
CA ASN A 273 -13.20 0.23 -23.90
C ASN A 273 -12.15 -0.77 -23.43
N THR A 274 -11.92 -1.83 -24.22
CA THR A 274 -10.87 -2.80 -23.93
C THR A 274 -9.49 -2.14 -23.95
N LEU A 275 -9.20 -1.31 -24.96
CA LEU A 275 -7.93 -0.57 -25.04
C LEU A 275 -7.72 0.33 -23.82
N LEU A 276 -8.71 1.16 -23.48
CA LEU A 276 -8.64 2.06 -22.33
C LEU A 276 -8.46 1.29 -21.02
N GLY A 277 -9.16 0.17 -20.85
CA GLY A 277 -9.02 -0.69 -19.68
C GLY A 277 -7.62 -1.27 -19.53
N VAL A 278 -7.05 -1.83 -20.60
CA VAL A 278 -5.68 -2.36 -20.56
C VAL A 278 -4.66 -1.25 -20.28
N PHE A 279 -4.77 -0.10 -20.93
CA PHE A 279 -3.84 1.01 -20.74
C PHE A 279 -3.92 1.61 -19.35
N THR A 280 -5.13 1.74 -18.79
CA THR A 280 -5.33 2.25 -17.43
C THR A 280 -4.73 1.30 -16.40
N ARG A 281 -4.95 -0.02 -16.53
CA ARG A 281 -4.33 -1.01 -15.65
C ARG A 281 -2.79 -0.99 -15.76
N ALA A 282 -2.26 -0.93 -16.98
CA ALA A 282 -0.81 -0.86 -17.20
C ALA A 282 -0.19 0.42 -16.60
N LYS A 283 -0.87 1.56 -16.74
CA LYS A 283 -0.46 2.83 -16.12
C LYS A 283 -0.47 2.72 -14.59
N SER A 284 -1.58 2.25 -14.01
CA SER A 284 -1.74 2.10 -12.55
C SER A 284 -0.68 1.17 -11.97
N ALA A 285 -0.44 0.01 -12.61
CA ALA A 285 0.59 -0.94 -12.20
C ALA A 285 2.00 -0.32 -12.23
N ARG A 286 2.31 0.47 -13.27
CA ARG A 286 3.59 1.18 -13.38
C ARG A 286 3.76 2.27 -12.32
N GLU A 287 2.73 3.06 -12.06
CA GLU A 287 2.75 4.11 -11.02
C GLU A 287 2.92 3.49 -9.63
N HIS A 288 2.21 2.39 -9.36
CA HIS A 288 2.38 1.62 -8.14
C HIS A 288 3.80 1.05 -7.99
N PHE A 289 4.34 0.43 -9.05
CA PHE A 289 5.71 -0.09 -9.06
C PHE A 289 6.75 1.01 -8.86
N SER A 290 6.55 2.18 -9.47
CA SER A 290 7.41 3.35 -9.28
C SER A 290 7.36 3.85 -7.84
N THR A 291 6.18 3.80 -7.20
CA THR A 291 6.00 4.16 -5.80
C THR A 291 6.67 3.15 -4.86
N ILE A 292 6.59 1.85 -5.15
CA ILE A 292 7.31 0.80 -4.41
C ILE A 292 8.82 1.02 -4.53
N LEU A 293 9.33 1.27 -5.73
CA LEU A 293 10.76 1.55 -5.94
C LEU A 293 11.19 2.84 -5.24
N ALA A 294 10.38 3.90 -5.30
CA ALA A 294 10.66 5.15 -4.60
C ALA A 294 10.64 4.95 -3.08
N ARG A 295 9.61 4.31 -2.52
CA ARG A 295 9.53 3.97 -1.09
C ARG A 295 10.72 3.12 -0.65
N ARG A 296 11.18 2.16 -1.48
CA ARG A 296 12.36 1.34 -1.21
C ARG A 296 13.68 2.10 -1.26
N ALA A 297 13.82 3.11 -2.13
CA ALA A 297 14.98 4.01 -2.10
C ALA A 297 15.04 4.86 -0.81
N TYR A 298 13.93 4.96 -0.07
CA TYR A 298 13.84 5.54 1.28
C TYR A 298 13.89 4.49 2.40
N MET A 299 14.10 3.21 2.10
CA MET A 299 14.20 2.11 3.08
C MET A 299 15.65 1.72 3.43
N GLU A 300 16.61 2.65 3.39
CA GLU A 300 17.63 2.65 4.47
C GLU A 300 16.87 2.74 5.80
N PRO A 301 17.31 2.05 6.89
CA PRO A 301 16.46 1.75 8.04
C PRO A 301 15.63 2.97 8.36
N MET A 302 14.34 2.87 8.04
CA MET A 302 13.41 3.97 8.13
C MET A 302 13.41 4.30 9.61
N GLN A 303 14.22 5.26 10.02
CA GLN A 303 13.84 6.15 11.08
C GLN A 303 12.45 6.55 10.64
N THR A 304 11.44 6.03 11.34
CA THR A 304 10.11 6.60 11.35
C THR A 304 10.32 8.10 11.34
N GLN A 305 10.15 8.74 10.18
CA GLN A 305 10.19 10.19 10.13
C GLN A 305 8.98 10.58 10.96
N GLU A 306 9.24 10.96 12.20
CA GLU A 306 8.24 11.46 13.13
C GLU A 306 7.75 12.77 12.53
N PHE A 307 6.63 12.71 11.82
CA PHE A 307 5.98 13.91 11.31
C PHE A 307 5.29 14.58 12.49
N ASN A 308 5.93 15.60 13.07
CA ASN A 308 5.35 16.37 14.16
C ASN A 308 4.82 17.69 13.64
N PHE A 309 3.78 18.22 14.29
CA PHE A 309 3.26 19.56 14.03
C PHE A 309 3.64 20.50 15.18
N ILE A 310 3.91 21.76 14.84
CA ILE A 310 3.93 22.86 15.79
C ILE A 310 2.71 23.72 15.48
N ALA A 311 1.80 23.83 16.47
CA ALA A 311 0.65 24.71 16.41
C ALA A 311 0.85 25.87 17.40
N SER A 312 0.89 27.09 16.87
CA SER A 312 1.21 28.30 17.63
C SER A 312 -0.04 29.06 18.06
N PRO A 313 0.01 29.77 19.22
CA PRO A 313 -1.11 30.52 19.72
C PRO A 313 -1.39 31.77 18.89
N GLY A 314 -2.64 32.22 18.96
CA GLY A 314 -3.12 33.36 18.17
C GLY A 314 -3.59 32.93 16.77
N GLY A 315 -3.61 33.89 15.85
CA GLY A 315 -4.24 33.73 14.53
C GLY A 315 -5.63 34.33 14.46
N LYS A 316 -6.29 34.10 13.33
CA LYS A 316 -7.69 34.47 13.07
C LYS A 316 -8.36 33.29 12.37
N VAL A 317 -9.67 33.17 12.45
CA VAL A 317 -10.41 32.15 11.70
C VAL A 317 -11.49 32.87 10.90
N ASN A 318 -11.20 33.19 9.63
CA ASN A 318 -12.12 33.92 8.77
C ASN A 318 -12.06 33.42 7.32
N GLY A 319 -13.15 33.62 6.59
CA GLY A 319 -13.21 33.42 5.14
C GLY A 319 -14.24 32.37 4.72
N SER A 320 -14.01 31.77 3.56
CA SER A 320 -14.83 30.69 3.02
C SER A 320 -13.91 29.58 2.52
N ILE A 321 -14.18 28.34 2.92
CA ILE A 321 -13.40 27.17 2.51
C ILE A 321 -14.29 25.99 2.17
N ARG A 322 -13.79 25.09 1.32
CA ARG A 322 -14.36 23.76 1.11
C ARG A 322 -13.36 22.72 1.61
N VAL A 323 -13.76 21.90 2.58
CA VAL A 323 -12.94 20.78 3.07
C VAL A 323 -13.03 19.60 2.08
N PRO A 324 -12.13 18.59 2.18
CA PRO A 324 -12.18 17.40 1.34
C PRO A 324 -13.51 16.66 1.42
N GLY A 325 -13.80 15.85 0.40
CA GLY A 325 -15.03 15.08 0.31
C GLY A 325 -15.19 14.02 1.40
N ASP A 326 -16.44 13.64 1.65
CA ASP A 326 -16.77 12.59 2.61
C ASP A 326 -16.13 11.25 2.23
N LYS A 327 -15.31 10.74 3.14
CA LYS A 327 -14.61 9.46 3.01
C LYS A 327 -15.59 8.29 2.82
N SER A 328 -16.67 8.25 3.58
CA SER A 328 -17.66 7.17 3.55
C SER A 328 -18.44 7.14 2.24
N ILE A 329 -18.78 8.31 1.69
CA ILE A 329 -19.44 8.46 0.39
C ILE A 329 -18.45 8.14 -0.74
N SER A 330 -17.18 8.56 -0.62
CA SER A 330 -16.12 8.24 -1.60
C SER A 330 -15.90 6.73 -1.77
N HIS A 331 -15.89 5.95 -0.68
CA HIS A 331 -15.83 4.49 -0.79
C HIS A 331 -17.01 3.90 -1.56
N ARG A 332 -18.21 4.38 -1.24
CA ARG A 332 -19.46 3.84 -1.80
C ARG A 332 -19.69 4.28 -3.25
N SER A 333 -19.21 5.45 -3.66
CA SER A 333 -19.29 5.89 -5.06
C SER A 333 -18.47 4.98 -5.96
N ILE A 334 -17.27 4.58 -5.53
CA ILE A 334 -16.45 3.57 -6.22
C ILE A 334 -17.17 2.22 -6.25
N MET A 335 -17.63 1.73 -5.09
CA MET A 335 -18.25 0.41 -4.99
C MET A 335 -19.50 0.28 -5.85
N LEU A 336 -20.45 1.21 -5.71
CA LEU A 336 -21.72 1.16 -6.41
C LEU A 336 -21.58 1.58 -7.87
N GLY A 337 -20.72 2.57 -8.17
CA GLY A 337 -20.43 2.98 -9.54
C GLY A 337 -19.80 1.86 -10.37
N SER A 338 -18.97 1.03 -9.74
CA SER A 338 -18.36 -0.15 -10.37
C SER A 338 -19.39 -1.23 -10.69
N LEU A 339 -20.40 -1.42 -9.84
CA LEU A 339 -21.47 -2.41 -10.01
C LEU A 339 -22.65 -1.91 -10.84
N ALA A 340 -22.65 -0.65 -11.25
CA ALA A 340 -23.73 -0.04 -12.00
C ALA A 340 -23.67 -0.36 -13.50
N GLU A 341 -24.81 -0.27 -14.17
CA GLU A 341 -24.90 -0.26 -15.63
C GLU A 341 -24.65 1.17 -16.14
N GLY A 342 -23.59 1.37 -16.93
CA GLY A 342 -23.23 2.65 -17.54
C GLY A 342 -22.02 3.33 -16.90
N VAL A 343 -21.84 4.62 -17.21
CA VAL A 343 -20.69 5.43 -16.73
C VAL A 343 -21.11 6.31 -15.57
N THR A 344 -20.44 6.16 -14.42
CA THR A 344 -20.64 7.00 -13.23
C THR A 344 -19.56 8.07 -13.18
N GLU A 345 -19.96 9.33 -13.07
CA GLU A 345 -19.05 10.47 -12.92
C GLU A 345 -19.09 10.94 -11.47
N VAL A 346 -17.93 10.99 -10.81
CA VAL A 346 -17.80 11.40 -9.41
C VAL A 346 -16.98 12.69 -9.35
N GLU A 347 -17.50 13.71 -8.66
CA GLU A 347 -16.79 14.94 -8.30
C GLU A 347 -16.65 15.02 -6.77
N GLY A 348 -15.64 15.75 -6.29
CA GLY A 348 -15.38 15.89 -4.85
C GLY A 348 -14.85 14.61 -4.17
N PHE A 349 -14.39 13.62 -4.93
CA PHE A 349 -13.82 12.38 -4.39
C PHE A 349 -12.63 12.64 -3.47
N LEU A 350 -12.59 11.98 -2.31
CA LEU A 350 -11.47 12.05 -1.39
C LEU A 350 -10.28 11.22 -1.91
N GLU A 351 -9.19 11.89 -2.27
CA GLU A 351 -7.93 11.24 -2.69
C GLU A 351 -7.07 10.77 -1.50
N GLY A 352 -7.70 10.20 -0.47
CA GLY A 352 -7.03 9.61 0.69
C GLY A 352 -6.62 8.15 0.45
N GLU A 353 -5.60 7.67 1.17
CA GLU A 353 -5.04 6.32 1.01
C GLU A 353 -6.11 5.22 1.05
N ASP A 354 -7.07 5.32 1.97
CA ASP A 354 -8.16 4.35 2.11
C ASP A 354 -9.10 4.31 0.89
N SER A 355 -9.46 5.48 0.36
CA SER A 355 -10.34 5.60 -0.80
C SER A 355 -9.62 5.16 -2.08
N LEU A 356 -8.32 5.47 -2.19
CA LEU A 356 -7.46 4.98 -3.27
C LEU A 356 -7.27 3.47 -3.23
N ALA A 357 -7.13 2.86 -2.05
CA ALA A 357 -7.06 1.40 -1.92
C ALA A 357 -8.35 0.72 -2.38
N THR A 358 -9.50 1.35 -2.15
CA THR A 358 -10.80 0.87 -2.67
C THR A 358 -10.82 0.94 -4.19
N LEU A 359 -10.43 2.08 -4.76
CA LEU A 359 -10.37 2.28 -6.20
C LEU A 359 -9.44 1.26 -6.87
N GLN A 360 -8.26 1.02 -6.30
CA GLN A 360 -7.32 0.02 -6.81
C GLN A 360 -7.92 -1.39 -6.77
N ALA A 361 -8.60 -1.76 -5.68
CA ALA A 361 -9.24 -3.08 -5.60
C ALA A 361 -10.26 -3.32 -6.72
N PHE A 362 -11.05 -2.31 -7.10
CA PHE A 362 -11.98 -2.45 -8.23
C PHE A 362 -11.28 -2.47 -9.60
N ARG A 363 -10.16 -1.76 -9.77
CA ARG A 363 -9.32 -1.89 -10.97
C ARG A 363 -8.76 -3.30 -11.12
N ASP A 364 -8.30 -3.88 -10.01
CA ASP A 364 -7.76 -5.25 -9.97
C ASP A 364 -8.84 -6.28 -10.31
N MET A 365 -10.11 -5.98 -10.00
CA MET A 365 -11.28 -6.77 -10.39
C MET A 365 -11.86 -6.43 -11.78
N GLY A 366 -11.08 -5.74 -12.63
CA GLY A 366 -11.42 -5.54 -14.03
C GLY A 366 -12.23 -4.28 -14.37
N VAL A 367 -12.55 -3.43 -13.39
CA VAL A 367 -13.31 -2.20 -13.62
C VAL A 367 -12.42 -1.11 -14.21
N VAL A 368 -12.88 -0.43 -15.26
CA VAL A 368 -12.15 0.68 -15.87
C VAL A 368 -12.50 1.97 -15.14
N ILE A 369 -11.58 2.42 -14.28
CA ILE A 369 -11.72 3.65 -13.50
C ILE A 369 -10.65 4.66 -13.90
N GLU A 370 -11.06 5.80 -14.43
CA GLU A 370 -10.20 6.95 -14.76
C GLU A 370 -10.11 7.92 -13.58
N GLY A 371 -8.95 8.54 -13.39
CA GLY A 371 -8.66 9.39 -12.22
C GLY A 371 -8.16 8.60 -10.98
N PRO A 372 -8.24 9.17 -9.78
CA PRO A 372 -8.76 10.50 -9.50
C PRO A 372 -7.83 11.61 -10.03
N HIS A 373 -8.44 12.72 -10.44
CA HIS A 373 -7.73 13.94 -10.82
C HIS A 373 -8.45 15.16 -10.22
N HIS A 374 -7.93 15.70 -9.12
CA HIS A 374 -8.54 16.82 -8.38
C HIS A 374 -9.99 16.50 -7.96
N GLY A 375 -10.17 15.33 -7.35
CA GLY A 375 -11.45 14.84 -6.87
C GLY A 375 -12.41 14.36 -7.96
N ARG A 376 -11.98 14.32 -9.24
CA ARG A 376 -12.79 13.77 -10.34
C ARG A 376 -12.41 12.33 -10.65
N VAL A 377 -13.41 11.45 -10.70
CA VAL A 377 -13.27 10.03 -11.05
C VAL A 377 -14.36 9.65 -12.05
N THR A 378 -13.99 8.90 -13.09
CA THR A 378 -14.95 8.32 -14.04
C THR A 378 -14.90 6.81 -13.95
N ILE A 379 -16.03 6.17 -13.66
CA ILE A 379 -16.15 4.74 -13.41
C ILE A 379 -17.00 4.13 -14.52
N ASN A 380 -16.42 3.25 -15.32
CA ASN A 380 -17.16 2.45 -16.29
C ASN A 380 -17.70 1.21 -15.57
N GLY A 381 -18.96 1.28 -15.15
CA GLY A 381 -19.60 0.22 -14.39
C GLY A 381 -19.75 -1.06 -15.22
N VAL A 382 -19.53 -2.19 -14.56
CA VAL A 382 -19.54 -3.53 -15.19
C VAL A 382 -20.83 -4.30 -14.90
N GLY A 383 -21.78 -3.71 -14.17
CA GLY A 383 -22.96 -4.40 -13.66
C GLY A 383 -22.64 -5.30 -12.45
N LEU A 384 -23.70 -5.78 -11.78
CA LEU A 384 -23.58 -6.59 -10.56
C LEU A 384 -22.71 -7.84 -10.73
N HIS A 385 -22.76 -8.48 -11.90
CA HIS A 385 -22.07 -9.74 -12.19
C HIS A 385 -20.88 -9.57 -13.14
N GLY A 386 -20.40 -8.33 -13.36
CA GLY A 386 -19.31 -8.06 -14.30
C GLY A 386 -17.91 -7.99 -13.69
N LEU A 387 -17.79 -8.10 -12.36
CA LEU A 387 -16.48 -8.13 -11.70
C LEU A 387 -15.71 -9.41 -12.10
N GLN A 388 -14.40 -9.29 -12.14
CA GLN A 388 -13.48 -10.39 -12.48
C GLN A 388 -12.62 -10.75 -11.29
N ALA A 389 -12.16 -12.01 -11.27
CA ALA A 389 -11.21 -12.49 -10.27
C ALA A 389 -9.93 -11.62 -10.30
N PRO A 390 -9.51 -11.06 -9.16
CA PRO A 390 -8.28 -10.28 -9.11
C PRO A 390 -7.07 -11.20 -9.32
N PRO A 391 -5.96 -10.68 -9.89
CA PRO A 391 -4.75 -11.47 -10.16
C PRO A 391 -4.03 -11.94 -8.88
N GLY A 392 -4.39 -11.41 -7.71
CA GLY A 392 -3.80 -11.74 -6.43
C GLY A 392 -4.65 -11.25 -5.27
N SER A 393 -4.04 -11.13 -4.09
CA SER A 393 -4.72 -10.59 -2.91
C SER A 393 -5.04 -9.11 -3.09
N LEU A 394 -6.23 -8.69 -2.68
CA LEU A 394 -6.62 -7.28 -2.63
C LEU A 394 -6.01 -6.65 -1.37
N TYR A 395 -5.06 -5.74 -1.56
CA TYR A 395 -4.43 -4.99 -0.48
C TYR A 395 -5.20 -3.70 -0.19
N LEU A 396 -5.72 -3.57 1.03
CA LEU A 396 -6.63 -2.49 1.40
C LEU A 396 -5.99 -1.41 2.30
N GLY A 397 -4.67 -1.42 2.46
CA GLY A 397 -3.95 -0.50 3.34
C GLY A 397 -4.46 -0.56 4.78
N ASN A 398 -4.81 0.59 5.35
CA ASN A 398 -5.41 0.72 6.69
C ASN A 398 -6.96 0.76 6.67
N SER A 399 -7.58 0.61 5.50
CA SER A 399 -9.01 0.85 5.32
C SER A 399 -9.89 -0.28 5.86
N GLY A 400 -10.26 -0.15 7.15
CA GLY A 400 -11.26 -1.03 7.78
C GLY A 400 -12.64 -0.93 7.12
N THR A 401 -12.99 0.23 6.56
CA THR A 401 -14.24 0.42 5.81
C THR A 401 -14.24 -0.42 4.54
N SER A 402 -13.18 -0.34 3.74
CA SER A 402 -13.08 -1.10 2.49
C SER A 402 -13.16 -2.59 2.77
N MET A 403 -12.39 -3.09 3.74
CA MET A 403 -12.33 -4.52 4.05
C MET A 403 -13.70 -5.08 4.46
N ARG A 404 -14.42 -4.36 5.32
CA ARG A 404 -15.74 -4.80 5.80
C ARG A 404 -16.82 -4.75 4.72
N LEU A 405 -16.87 -3.68 3.93
CA LEU A 405 -17.88 -3.55 2.87
C LEU A 405 -17.59 -4.49 1.70
N LEU A 406 -16.33 -4.60 1.27
CA LEU A 406 -15.93 -5.57 0.24
C LEU A 406 -16.18 -7.01 0.68
N SER A 407 -16.06 -7.34 1.97
CA SER A 407 -16.39 -8.70 2.45
C SER A 407 -17.82 -9.10 2.11
N GLY A 408 -18.78 -8.20 2.25
CA GLY A 408 -20.17 -8.46 1.90
C GLY A 408 -20.41 -8.54 0.39
N LEU A 409 -19.81 -7.63 -0.36
CA LEU A 409 -19.91 -7.60 -1.83
C LEU A 409 -19.28 -8.85 -2.47
N LEU A 410 -18.10 -9.24 -2.00
CA LEU A 410 -17.31 -10.35 -2.54
C LEU A 410 -17.85 -11.72 -2.12
N ALA A 411 -18.59 -11.79 -0.99
CA ALA A 411 -19.27 -13.01 -0.59
C ALA A 411 -20.31 -13.50 -1.62
N GLY A 412 -20.83 -12.59 -2.46
CA GLY A 412 -21.78 -12.90 -3.52
C GLY A 412 -21.20 -13.08 -4.93
N GLN A 413 -19.86 -13.10 -5.08
CA GLN A 413 -19.21 -13.27 -6.38
C GLN A 413 -18.95 -14.73 -6.72
N ASP A 414 -18.73 -15.03 -8.01
CA ASP A 414 -18.46 -16.38 -8.52
C ASP A 414 -16.98 -16.78 -8.49
N PHE A 415 -16.12 -15.96 -7.89
CA PHE A 415 -14.68 -16.17 -7.81
C PHE A 415 -14.12 -15.99 -6.40
N ASP A 416 -12.99 -16.64 -6.13
CA ASP A 416 -12.31 -16.55 -4.85
C ASP A 416 -11.55 -15.24 -4.69
N THR A 417 -11.50 -14.71 -3.47
CA THR A 417 -10.74 -13.50 -3.14
C THR A 417 -10.02 -13.62 -1.80
N VAL A 418 -8.90 -12.90 -1.68
CA VAL A 418 -8.16 -12.74 -0.43
C VAL A 418 -8.01 -11.26 -0.12
N LEU A 419 -8.51 -10.82 1.03
CA LEU A 419 -8.40 -9.43 1.50
C LEU A 419 -7.29 -9.31 2.54
N THR A 420 -6.37 -8.36 2.31
CA THR A 420 -5.21 -8.09 3.18
C THR A 420 -5.12 -6.60 3.52
N GLY A 421 -4.27 -6.26 4.48
CA GLY A 421 -4.05 -4.88 4.92
C GLY A 421 -2.67 -4.68 5.52
N ASP A 422 -2.39 -3.46 5.95
CA ASP A 422 -1.15 -3.15 6.67
C ASP A 422 -1.12 -3.80 8.08
N ALA A 423 -0.06 -3.51 8.85
CA ALA A 423 0.10 -4.03 10.20
C ALA A 423 -0.98 -3.55 11.20
N SER A 424 -1.62 -2.40 10.95
CA SER A 424 -2.70 -1.85 11.77
C SER A 424 -4.02 -2.56 11.46
N LEU A 425 -4.40 -2.64 10.17
CA LEU A 425 -5.61 -3.31 9.73
C LEU A 425 -5.59 -4.81 10.03
N SER A 426 -4.43 -5.45 9.91
CA SER A 426 -4.24 -6.88 10.23
C SER A 426 -4.49 -7.22 11.71
N LYS A 427 -4.54 -6.25 12.62
CA LYS A 427 -4.90 -6.46 14.04
C LYS A 427 -6.40 -6.32 14.32
N ARG A 428 -7.17 -5.77 13.37
CA ARG A 428 -8.58 -5.42 13.59
C ARG A 428 -9.47 -6.65 13.47
N PRO A 429 -10.41 -6.89 14.41
CA PRO A 429 -11.32 -8.02 14.33
C PRO A 429 -12.31 -7.87 13.17
N MET A 430 -12.49 -8.94 12.42
CA MET A 430 -13.43 -9.07 11.29
C MET A 430 -14.61 -10.01 11.58
N GLY A 431 -14.64 -10.63 12.77
CA GLY A 431 -15.74 -11.51 13.18
C GLY A 431 -17.13 -10.87 13.13
N ARG A 432 -17.23 -9.55 13.35
CA ARG A 432 -18.50 -8.80 13.29
C ARG A 432 -19.14 -8.78 11.90
N VAL A 433 -18.37 -8.94 10.83
CA VAL A 433 -18.88 -9.08 9.45
C VAL A 433 -18.83 -10.52 8.97
N ALA A 434 -17.79 -11.27 9.31
CA ALA A 434 -17.65 -12.66 8.86
C ALA A 434 -18.75 -13.57 9.42
N LYS A 435 -19.17 -13.38 10.68
CA LYS A 435 -20.23 -14.18 11.31
C LYS A 435 -21.58 -14.06 10.57
N PRO A 436 -22.19 -12.87 10.41
CA PRO A 436 -23.46 -12.77 9.69
C PRO A 436 -23.37 -13.21 8.22
N LEU A 437 -22.23 -12.98 7.54
CA LEU A 437 -22.06 -13.47 6.17
C LEU A 437 -22.06 -15.01 6.08
N ARG A 438 -21.44 -15.70 7.05
CA ARG A 438 -21.52 -17.17 7.14
C ARG A 438 -22.95 -17.65 7.43
N GLU A 439 -23.72 -16.92 8.24
CA GLU A 439 -25.14 -17.19 8.48
C GLU A 439 -25.98 -17.04 7.20
N MET A 440 -25.61 -16.11 6.31
CA MET A 440 -26.20 -15.98 4.96
C MET A 440 -25.76 -17.10 4.00
N GLY A 441 -24.78 -17.93 4.35
CA GLY A 441 -24.27 -19.02 3.51
C GLY A 441 -22.94 -18.75 2.81
N ALA A 442 -22.28 -17.62 3.10
CA ALA A 442 -20.96 -17.33 2.55
C ALA A 442 -19.86 -18.22 3.16
N GLN A 443 -18.92 -18.69 2.34
CA GLN A 443 -17.71 -19.38 2.78
C GLN A 443 -16.58 -18.37 2.98
N ILE A 444 -16.35 -17.98 4.23
CA ILE A 444 -15.34 -16.98 4.60
C ILE A 444 -14.45 -17.53 5.71
N ASP A 445 -13.15 -17.62 5.45
CA ASP A 445 -12.13 -17.93 6.44
C ASP A 445 -11.42 -16.65 6.89
N THR A 446 -11.10 -16.60 8.18
CA THR A 446 -10.36 -15.51 8.81
C THR A 446 -9.00 -16.04 9.27
N GLY A 447 -8.01 -15.17 9.39
CA GLY A 447 -6.79 -15.45 10.16
C GLY A 447 -7.08 -15.68 11.65
N GLU A 448 -6.00 -15.87 12.41
CA GLU A 448 -6.06 -16.08 13.86
C GLU A 448 -6.89 -14.99 14.56
N GLU A 449 -7.63 -15.39 15.59
CA GLU A 449 -8.51 -14.50 16.37
C GLU A 449 -9.57 -13.75 15.54
N GLY A 450 -9.89 -14.22 14.33
CA GLY A 450 -10.90 -13.59 13.48
C GLY A 450 -10.41 -12.33 12.78
N ARG A 451 -9.10 -12.22 12.53
CA ARG A 451 -8.44 -11.08 11.88
C ARG A 451 -8.14 -11.32 10.40
N PRO A 452 -7.70 -10.30 9.64
CA PRO A 452 -7.15 -10.50 8.30
C PRO A 452 -5.92 -11.42 8.31
N PRO A 453 -5.59 -12.10 7.20
CA PRO A 453 -6.26 -12.05 5.91
C PRO A 453 -7.65 -12.70 5.94
N LEU A 454 -8.59 -12.16 5.15
CA LEU A 454 -9.89 -12.80 4.89
C LEU A 454 -9.82 -13.56 3.58
N ARG A 455 -10.18 -14.83 3.58
CA ARG A 455 -10.29 -15.65 2.36
C ARG A 455 -11.77 -15.92 2.12
N ILE A 456 -12.29 -15.44 1.00
CA ILE A 456 -13.71 -15.53 0.64
C ILE A 456 -13.80 -16.42 -0.59
N LYS A 457 -14.57 -17.51 -0.49
CA LYS A 457 -14.75 -18.45 -1.58
C LYS A 457 -15.96 -18.06 -2.43
N GLY A 458 -15.74 -18.00 -3.74
CA GLY A 458 -16.76 -17.67 -4.72
C GLY A 458 -17.79 -18.78 -4.92
N GLY A 459 -18.90 -18.43 -5.58
CA GLY A 459 -19.98 -19.36 -5.96
C GLY A 459 -20.81 -19.86 -4.77
N SER A 460 -20.75 -19.15 -3.63
CA SER A 460 -21.55 -19.47 -2.45
C SER A 460 -23.03 -19.15 -2.70
N ARG A 461 -23.93 -20.10 -2.45
CA ARG A 461 -25.37 -19.86 -2.52
C ARG A 461 -25.83 -19.10 -1.27
N MET A 462 -25.89 -17.77 -1.36
CA MET A 462 -26.34 -16.93 -0.27
C MET A 462 -27.87 -16.80 -0.20
N MET A 463 -28.40 -16.78 1.02
CA MET A 463 -29.81 -16.56 1.31
C MET A 463 -29.97 -15.26 2.09
N GLY A 464 -30.99 -14.47 1.73
CA GLY A 464 -31.38 -13.31 2.50
C GLY A 464 -31.81 -13.70 3.91
N MET A 465 -31.61 -12.80 4.86
CA MET A 465 -31.94 -13.02 6.28
C MET A 465 -32.49 -11.75 6.92
N ASP A 466 -33.23 -11.91 8.02
CA ASP A 466 -33.52 -10.82 8.96
C ASP A 466 -32.45 -10.83 10.06
N TYR A 467 -31.57 -9.84 10.03
CA TYR A 467 -30.45 -9.71 10.94
C TYR A 467 -30.70 -8.64 12.00
N GLN A 468 -30.85 -9.09 13.23
CA GLN A 468 -30.90 -8.23 14.41
C GLN A 468 -29.46 -7.93 14.86
N MET A 469 -29.01 -6.70 14.65
CA MET A 469 -27.63 -6.33 14.93
C MET A 469 -27.38 -6.31 16.45
N PRO A 470 -26.36 -7.04 16.96
CA PRO A 470 -26.07 -7.06 18.39
C PRO A 470 -25.50 -5.72 18.89
N MET A 471 -24.99 -4.89 18.00
CA MET A 471 -24.43 -3.58 18.30
C MET A 471 -24.57 -2.64 17.11
N ALA A 472 -24.70 -1.35 17.36
CA ALA A 472 -24.81 -0.33 16.33
C ALA A 472 -23.51 -0.23 15.52
N SER A 473 -23.56 -0.52 14.21
CA SER A 473 -22.40 -0.41 13.32
C SER A 473 -22.82 -0.25 11.85
N ALA A 474 -22.67 0.96 11.32
CA ALA A 474 -22.96 1.24 9.92
C ALA A 474 -22.18 0.34 8.96
N GLN A 475 -20.95 -0.07 9.30
CA GLN A 475 -20.14 -0.95 8.46
C GLN A 475 -20.70 -2.38 8.40
N VAL A 476 -21.20 -2.92 9.52
CA VAL A 476 -21.85 -4.24 9.55
C VAL A 476 -23.16 -4.21 8.76
N LYS A 477 -23.99 -3.18 9.00
CA LYS A 477 -25.21 -2.95 8.20
C LYS A 477 -24.91 -2.90 6.71
N SER A 478 -23.95 -2.06 6.32
CA SER A 478 -23.55 -1.90 4.92
C SER A 478 -23.04 -3.20 4.32
N CYS A 479 -22.21 -3.96 5.04
CA CYS A 479 -21.71 -5.26 4.60
C CYS A 479 -22.85 -6.23 4.28
N ILE A 480 -23.84 -6.35 5.17
CA ILE A 480 -24.95 -7.29 5.02
C ILE A 480 -25.88 -6.84 3.89
N LEU A 481 -26.16 -5.53 3.77
CA LEU A 481 -26.93 -5.00 2.64
C LEU A 481 -26.20 -5.21 1.30
N LEU A 482 -24.88 -5.02 1.24
CA LEU A 482 -24.13 -5.28 0.01
C LEU A 482 -24.13 -6.78 -0.36
N ALA A 483 -24.09 -7.68 0.62
CA ALA A 483 -24.27 -9.12 0.38
C ALA A 483 -25.70 -9.44 -0.10
N GLY A 484 -26.70 -8.75 0.46
CA GLY A 484 -28.10 -8.91 0.08
C GLY A 484 -28.42 -8.51 -1.37
N LEU A 485 -27.53 -7.77 -2.05
CA LEU A 485 -27.66 -7.52 -3.50
C LEU A 485 -27.61 -8.83 -4.31
N TYR A 486 -26.91 -9.84 -3.79
CA TYR A 486 -26.67 -11.14 -4.44
C TYR A 486 -27.44 -12.29 -3.77
N ALA A 487 -27.92 -12.11 -2.54
CA ALA A 487 -28.54 -13.17 -1.75
C ALA A 487 -29.99 -13.45 -2.18
N SER A 488 -30.35 -14.72 -2.32
CA SER A 488 -31.72 -15.10 -2.71
C SER A 488 -32.75 -14.68 -1.65
N GLY A 489 -33.77 -13.93 -2.07
CA GLY A 489 -34.84 -13.45 -1.21
C GLY A 489 -34.57 -12.08 -0.59
N THR A 490 -35.25 -11.79 0.52
CA THR A 490 -35.17 -10.49 1.19
C THR A 490 -34.08 -10.48 2.26
N THR A 491 -33.25 -9.44 2.28
CA THR A 491 -32.29 -9.17 3.35
C THR A 491 -32.73 -7.94 4.13
N SER A 492 -32.95 -8.12 5.44
CA SER A 492 -33.33 -7.05 6.36
C SER A 492 -32.28 -6.92 7.46
N VAL A 493 -31.93 -5.70 7.83
CA VAL A 493 -31.01 -5.40 8.92
C VAL A 493 -31.67 -4.44 9.89
N THR A 494 -31.80 -4.85 11.15
CA THR A 494 -32.40 -4.03 12.22
C THR A 494 -31.30 -3.58 13.18
N GLU A 495 -31.16 -2.27 13.36
CA GLU A 495 -30.13 -1.67 14.21
C GLU A 495 -30.64 -1.42 15.63
N PRO A 496 -29.83 -1.65 16.69
CA PRO A 496 -30.24 -1.38 18.06
C PRO A 496 -30.23 0.13 18.39
N ALA A 497 -29.51 0.93 17.61
CA ALA A 497 -29.49 2.38 17.66
C ALA A 497 -29.19 2.93 16.25
N PRO A 498 -29.63 4.16 15.91
CA PRO A 498 -29.37 4.75 14.61
C PRO A 498 -27.89 4.79 14.27
N THR A 499 -27.53 4.39 13.04
CA THR A 499 -26.19 4.59 12.49
C THR A 499 -26.25 5.31 11.16
N ARG A 500 -25.07 5.66 10.61
CA ARG A 500 -24.95 6.28 9.28
C ARG A 500 -25.71 5.49 8.22
N ASP A 501 -26.47 6.19 7.38
CA ASP A 501 -27.37 5.62 6.35
C ASP A 501 -26.88 5.84 4.91
N HIS A 502 -25.60 6.17 4.72
CA HIS A 502 -25.00 6.45 3.40
C HIS A 502 -25.18 5.29 2.40
N THR A 503 -25.16 4.03 2.85
CA THR A 503 -25.34 2.89 1.94
C THR A 503 -26.75 2.86 1.39
N GLU A 504 -27.74 3.05 2.25
CA GLU A 504 -29.16 3.05 1.91
C GLU A 504 -29.50 4.22 0.98
N ARG A 505 -28.98 5.42 1.27
CA ARG A 505 -29.14 6.61 0.42
C ARG A 505 -28.51 6.42 -0.95
N MET A 506 -27.26 5.97 -0.99
CA MET A 506 -26.57 5.81 -2.27
C MET A 506 -27.16 4.66 -3.08
N LEU A 507 -27.56 3.53 -2.48
CA LEU A 507 -28.30 2.48 -3.19
C LEU A 507 -29.56 3.04 -3.87
N LYS A 508 -30.37 3.83 -3.16
CA LYS A 508 -31.52 4.55 -3.75
C LYS A 508 -31.09 5.50 -4.87
N GLY A 509 -29.99 6.25 -4.68
CA GLY A 509 -29.43 7.17 -5.67
C GLY A 509 -28.97 6.48 -6.97
N PHE A 510 -28.47 5.25 -6.86
CA PHE A 510 -28.17 4.36 -7.98
C PHE A 510 -29.41 3.61 -8.52
N GLY A 511 -30.61 3.96 -8.07
CA GLY A 511 -31.87 3.37 -8.53
C GLY A 511 -32.22 2.01 -7.94
N TYR A 512 -31.50 1.55 -6.92
CA TYR A 512 -31.78 0.29 -6.23
C TYR A 512 -32.88 0.46 -5.17
N PRO A 513 -33.96 -0.34 -5.18
CA PRO A 513 -35.02 -0.25 -4.18
C PRO A 513 -34.51 -0.59 -2.77
N VAL A 514 -34.68 0.35 -1.84
CA VAL A 514 -34.40 0.14 -0.41
C VAL A 514 -35.60 0.61 0.41
N LYS A 515 -36.18 -0.30 1.20
CA LYS A 515 -37.23 0.03 2.17
C LYS A 515 -36.59 0.31 3.52
N VAL A 516 -36.95 1.42 4.16
CA VAL A 516 -36.51 1.75 5.52
C VAL A 516 -37.77 1.96 6.36
N ASP A 517 -37.92 1.18 7.43
CA ASP A 517 -39.05 1.25 8.37
C ASP A 517 -38.51 1.27 9.81
N GLY A 518 -38.57 2.43 10.46
CA GLY A 518 -37.93 2.65 11.75
C GLY A 518 -36.43 2.36 11.70
N ALA A 519 -35.98 1.38 12.49
CA ALA A 519 -34.58 0.96 12.59
C ALA A 519 -34.21 -0.18 11.61
N THR A 520 -35.13 -0.59 10.74
CA THR A 520 -34.93 -1.72 9.82
C THR A 520 -34.75 -1.23 8.38
N ALA A 521 -33.63 -1.58 7.77
CA ALA A 521 -33.37 -1.41 6.35
C ALA A 521 -33.52 -2.75 5.62
N THR A 522 -34.27 -2.78 4.53
CA THR A 522 -34.62 -3.99 3.77
C THR A 522 -34.35 -3.80 2.28
N ILE A 523 -33.75 -4.83 1.68
CA ILE A 523 -33.51 -4.94 0.25
C ILE A 523 -33.86 -6.34 -0.27
N GLU A 524 -34.02 -6.47 -1.59
CA GLU A 524 -34.27 -7.72 -2.28
C GLU A 524 -33.34 -7.83 -3.49
N SER A 525 -32.73 -8.99 -3.72
CA SER A 525 -31.88 -9.25 -4.89
C SER A 525 -32.66 -9.18 -6.22
N GLY A 526 -31.96 -9.06 -7.34
CA GLY A 526 -32.57 -9.11 -8.68
C GLY A 526 -32.93 -7.75 -9.28
N HIS A 527 -32.58 -6.66 -8.61
CA HIS A 527 -32.58 -5.31 -9.18
C HIS A 527 -31.21 -4.95 -9.78
N THR A 528 -31.17 -3.91 -10.62
CA THR A 528 -29.93 -3.39 -11.20
C THR A 528 -29.58 -2.02 -10.63
N LEU A 529 -28.28 -1.73 -10.54
CA LEU A 529 -27.76 -0.40 -10.22
C LEU A 529 -27.60 0.37 -11.55
N LYS A 530 -28.00 1.63 -11.57
CA LYS A 530 -27.90 2.51 -12.74
C LYS A 530 -26.86 3.59 -12.49
N ALA A 531 -25.94 3.76 -13.42
CA ALA A 531 -24.89 4.75 -13.30
C ALA A 531 -25.47 6.18 -13.25
N CYS A 532 -24.82 7.06 -12.49
CA CYS A 532 -25.28 8.41 -12.26
C CYS A 532 -24.12 9.39 -12.04
N ARG A 533 -24.44 10.67 -11.85
CA ARG A 533 -23.48 11.68 -11.42
C ARG A 533 -23.52 11.80 -9.90
N ILE A 534 -22.36 11.80 -9.26
CA ILE A 534 -22.21 11.92 -7.82
C ILE A 534 -21.31 13.11 -7.53
N ASP A 535 -21.87 14.14 -6.91
CA ASP A 535 -21.08 15.21 -6.30
C ASP A 535 -20.96 14.87 -4.81
N VAL A 536 -19.76 14.48 -4.39
CA VAL A 536 -19.47 14.05 -3.03
C VAL A 536 -19.45 15.27 -2.11
N PRO A 537 -20.34 15.32 -1.10
CA PRO A 537 -20.36 16.42 -0.13
C PRO A 537 -19.03 16.53 0.61
N ALA A 538 -18.69 17.74 1.04
CA ALA A 538 -17.55 17.95 1.92
C ALA A 538 -17.80 17.24 3.27
N ASP A 539 -16.77 16.59 3.79
CA ASP A 539 -16.86 15.74 4.97
C ASP A 539 -17.15 16.55 6.23
N ILE A 540 -18.24 16.24 6.92
CA ILE A 540 -18.57 16.92 8.18
C ILE A 540 -17.55 16.64 9.28
N SER A 541 -16.90 15.47 9.27
CA SER A 541 -15.86 15.14 10.24
C SER A 541 -14.62 16.02 10.07
N SER A 542 -14.24 16.29 8.83
CA SER A 542 -13.19 17.24 8.47
C SER A 542 -13.60 18.70 8.74
N ALA A 543 -14.86 19.05 8.44
CA ALA A 543 -15.40 20.37 8.71
C ALA A 543 -15.49 20.68 10.21
N ALA A 544 -15.68 19.66 11.07
CA ALA A 544 -15.81 19.82 12.52
C ALA A 544 -14.61 20.54 13.16
N PHE A 545 -13.38 20.30 12.66
CA PHE A 545 -12.18 20.99 13.15
C PHE A 545 -12.29 22.51 12.98
N PHE A 546 -12.79 22.93 11.81
CA PHE A 546 -12.98 24.33 11.48
C PHE A 546 -14.23 24.94 12.12
N MET A 547 -15.28 24.15 12.34
CA MET A 547 -16.44 24.57 13.14
C MET A 547 -16.02 24.91 14.56
N VAL A 548 -15.23 24.05 15.21
CA VAL A 548 -14.72 24.33 16.57
C VAL A 548 -13.74 25.49 16.55
N ALA A 549 -12.79 25.54 15.61
CA ALA A 549 -11.85 26.65 15.47
C ALA A 549 -12.56 28.01 15.40
N ALA A 550 -13.59 28.14 14.56
CA ALA A 550 -14.38 29.36 14.46
C ALA A 550 -15.26 29.62 15.70
N SER A 551 -15.69 28.57 16.40
CA SER A 551 -16.50 28.71 17.63
C SER A 551 -15.67 29.23 18.82
N ILE A 552 -14.39 28.89 18.90
CA ILE A 552 -13.53 29.25 20.04
C ILE A 552 -12.65 30.48 19.78
N CYS A 553 -12.36 30.82 18.52
CA CYS A 553 -11.50 31.96 18.17
C CYS A 553 -12.29 33.29 18.20
N GLU A 554 -11.89 34.23 19.06
CA GLU A 554 -12.57 35.52 19.20
C GLU A 554 -12.58 36.31 17.88
N GLY A 555 -13.77 36.78 17.49
CA GLY A 555 -13.96 37.55 16.26
C GLY A 555 -13.95 36.74 14.96
N ALA A 556 -14.02 35.40 15.05
CA ALA A 556 -14.10 34.54 13.87
C ALA A 556 -15.45 34.61 13.14
N ASP A 557 -15.39 34.49 11.81
CA ASP A 557 -16.53 34.37 10.88
C ASP A 557 -16.09 33.53 9.67
N LEU A 558 -16.45 32.25 9.69
CA LEU A 558 -16.02 31.26 8.70
C LEU A 558 -17.24 30.59 8.06
N THR A 559 -17.21 30.49 6.74
CA THR A 559 -18.18 29.68 5.98
C THR A 559 -17.50 28.39 5.50
N LEU A 560 -18.10 27.25 5.83
CA LEU A 560 -17.70 25.93 5.35
C LEU A 560 -18.66 25.53 4.23
N GLU A 561 -18.17 25.52 3.01
CA GLU A 561 -18.99 25.32 1.82
C GLU A 561 -19.28 23.83 1.59
N HIS A 562 -20.51 23.55 1.15
CA HIS A 562 -20.91 22.26 0.61
C HIS A 562 -20.71 21.08 1.58
N VAL A 563 -20.96 21.27 2.86
CA VAL A 563 -20.81 20.23 3.89
C VAL A 563 -22.01 19.30 3.91
N GLY A 564 -21.76 18.00 3.97
CA GLY A 564 -22.81 17.00 4.18
C GLY A 564 -23.47 17.16 5.55
N ILE A 565 -24.76 17.43 5.58
CA ILE A 565 -25.56 17.62 6.80
C ILE A 565 -26.53 16.46 7.03
N ASN A 566 -26.07 15.24 6.74
CA ASN A 566 -26.86 14.03 6.97
C ASN A 566 -27.31 13.96 8.45
N PRO A 567 -28.61 13.79 8.75
CA PRO A 567 -29.11 13.76 10.13
C PRO A 567 -28.39 12.75 11.04
N THR A 568 -27.85 11.68 10.47
CA THR A 568 -27.08 10.65 11.20
C THR A 568 -25.63 11.05 11.49
N ARG A 569 -25.21 12.26 11.10
CA ARG A 569 -23.83 12.79 11.14
C ARG A 569 -23.70 14.20 11.74
N ILE A 570 -24.81 14.90 11.98
CA ILE A 570 -24.81 16.31 12.42
C ILE A 570 -24.67 16.49 13.94
N GLY A 571 -24.26 15.46 14.69
CA GLY A 571 -24.17 15.55 16.15
C GLY A 571 -23.27 16.69 16.63
N ILE A 572 -22.17 16.97 15.92
CA ILE A 572 -21.30 18.14 16.17
C ILE A 572 -22.06 19.47 16.11
N ILE A 573 -22.93 19.66 15.12
CA ILE A 573 -23.71 20.89 14.95
C ILE A 573 -24.70 21.04 16.12
N ASN A 574 -25.38 19.94 16.47
CA ASN A 574 -26.34 19.92 17.57
C ASN A 574 -25.68 20.21 18.91
N ILE A 575 -24.53 19.58 19.18
CA ILE A 575 -23.77 19.77 20.41
C ILE A 575 -23.23 21.19 20.51
N LEU A 576 -22.61 21.74 19.45
CA LEU A 576 -22.11 23.11 19.46
C LEU A 576 -23.24 24.14 19.68
N ARG A 577 -24.41 23.93 19.07
CA ARG A 577 -25.60 24.77 19.32
C ARG A 577 -26.08 24.66 20.77
N ALA A 578 -26.11 23.46 21.34
CA ALA A 578 -26.48 23.24 22.74
C ALA A 578 -25.49 23.91 23.72
N MET A 579 -24.20 23.97 23.35
CA MET A 579 -23.18 24.74 24.07
C MET A 579 -23.30 26.26 23.89
N GLY A 580 -24.20 26.76 23.02
CA GLY A 580 -24.39 28.18 22.75
C GLY A 580 -23.64 28.74 21.53
N GLY A 581 -23.07 27.87 20.69
CA GLY A 581 -22.39 28.26 19.46
C GLY A 581 -23.31 28.91 18.41
N ASN A 582 -22.75 29.83 17.62
CA ASN A 582 -23.45 30.55 16.55
C ASN A 582 -23.18 29.88 15.19
N LEU A 583 -24.03 28.89 14.85
CA LEU A 583 -23.96 28.12 13.61
C LEU A 583 -25.24 28.29 12.79
N GLU A 584 -25.11 28.79 11.57
CA GLU A 584 -26.18 28.98 10.59
C GLU A 584 -25.99 28.04 9.39
N LEU A 585 -27.06 27.34 8.99
CA LEU A 585 -27.07 26.54 7.77
C LEU A 585 -27.60 27.42 6.63
N LEU A 586 -26.83 27.50 5.56
CA LEU A 586 -27.13 28.27 4.36
C LEU A 586 -27.22 27.31 3.17
N ASN A 587 -27.97 27.70 2.13
CA ASN A 587 -28.01 26.97 0.86
C ASN A 587 -28.28 25.45 0.97
N GLU A 588 -29.20 25.07 1.88
CA GLU A 588 -29.61 23.68 2.08
C GLU A 588 -30.18 23.09 0.78
N ARG A 589 -29.66 21.93 0.38
CA ARG A 589 -30.03 21.22 -0.84
C ARG A 589 -29.78 19.73 -0.71
N GLU A 590 -30.25 18.96 -1.68
CA GLU A 590 -29.96 17.53 -1.79
C GLU A 590 -29.06 17.25 -3.00
N VAL A 591 -28.03 16.44 -2.80
CA VAL A 591 -27.05 16.04 -3.82
C VAL A 591 -26.86 14.53 -3.74
N GLY A 592 -27.27 13.80 -4.78
CA GLY A 592 -27.15 12.33 -4.80
C GLY A 592 -27.86 11.61 -3.66
N GLY A 593 -28.94 12.20 -3.11
CA GLY A 593 -29.68 11.67 -1.95
C GLY A 593 -29.09 12.04 -0.58
N GLU A 594 -27.98 12.78 -0.55
CA GLU A 594 -27.37 13.30 0.67
C GLU A 594 -27.74 14.79 0.85
N PRO A 595 -28.18 15.21 2.05
CA PRO A 595 -28.45 16.61 2.31
C PRO A 595 -27.13 17.38 2.53
N VAL A 596 -27.04 18.57 1.95
CA VAL A 596 -25.83 19.39 1.91
C VAL A 596 -26.19 20.83 2.22
N ALA A 597 -25.32 21.53 2.97
CA ALA A 597 -25.45 22.94 3.27
C ALA A 597 -24.09 23.62 3.36
N ASP A 598 -24.08 24.94 3.22
CA ASP A 598 -22.94 25.75 3.64
C ASP A 598 -23.14 26.10 5.12
N ILE A 599 -22.12 25.90 5.96
CA ILE A 599 -22.22 26.11 7.40
C ILE A 599 -21.44 27.36 7.76
N ARG A 600 -22.14 28.44 8.13
CA ARG A 600 -21.50 29.65 8.63
C ARG A 600 -21.38 29.58 10.15
N VAL A 601 -20.15 29.69 10.65
CA VAL A 601 -19.82 29.63 12.06
C VAL A 601 -19.19 30.94 12.48
N ARG A 602 -19.74 31.55 13.53
CA ARG A 602 -19.21 32.76 14.14
C ARG A 602 -18.87 32.51 15.59
N TYR A 603 -17.89 33.25 16.09
CA TYR A 603 -17.53 33.21 17.50
C TYR A 603 -18.75 33.50 18.40
N ALA A 604 -18.93 32.65 19.41
CA ALA A 604 -19.84 32.89 20.53
C ALA A 604 -19.27 32.19 21.79
N PRO A 605 -19.37 32.80 22.98
CA PRO A 605 -18.95 32.14 24.22
C PRO A 605 -19.73 30.84 24.44
N LEU A 606 -18.99 29.74 24.54
CA LEU A 606 -19.57 28.41 24.77
C LEU A 606 -19.77 28.16 26.27
N LYS A 607 -20.74 27.32 26.61
CA LYS A 607 -21.02 26.84 27.96
C LYS A 607 -20.89 25.33 28.02
N GLY A 608 -20.40 24.83 29.15
CA GLY A 608 -20.36 23.41 29.42
C GLY A 608 -21.76 22.80 29.54
N ILE A 609 -21.91 21.57 29.05
CA ILE A 609 -23.20 20.86 29.02
C ILE A 609 -23.06 19.40 29.46
N ASP A 610 -24.16 18.80 29.89
CA ASP A 610 -24.29 17.34 29.89
C ASP A 610 -24.67 16.91 28.47
N ILE A 611 -23.76 16.24 27.76
CA ILE A 611 -23.96 15.91 26.34
C ILE A 611 -25.09 14.88 26.23
N PRO A 612 -26.17 15.15 25.47
CA PRO A 612 -27.26 14.19 25.32
C PRO A 612 -26.77 12.88 24.68
N VAL A 613 -27.11 11.75 25.31
CA VAL A 613 -26.65 10.41 24.92
C VAL A 613 -27.04 10.06 23.48
N ASP A 614 -28.19 10.53 23.00
CA ASP A 614 -28.65 10.31 21.63
C ASP A 614 -27.78 11.01 20.56
N GLN A 615 -26.95 11.99 20.96
CA GLN A 615 -26.01 12.66 20.07
C GLN A 615 -24.66 11.93 19.97
N VAL A 616 -24.34 11.03 20.91
CA VAL A 616 -23.08 10.28 20.94
C VAL A 616 -22.83 9.48 19.66
N PRO A 617 -23.77 8.65 19.15
CA PRO A 617 -23.54 7.92 17.90
C PRO A 617 -23.44 8.86 16.66
N LEU A 618 -24.01 10.06 16.73
CA LEU A 618 -24.04 11.04 15.64
C LEU A 618 -22.78 11.92 15.57
N ALA A 619 -22.00 11.97 16.67
CA ALA A 619 -20.78 12.76 16.81
C ALA A 619 -19.57 11.92 17.26
N ILE A 620 -19.66 10.58 17.18
CA ILE A 620 -18.66 9.65 17.75
C ILE A 620 -17.23 9.94 17.30
N ASP A 621 -17.11 10.49 16.12
CA ASP A 621 -15.86 10.74 15.43
C ASP A 621 -15.37 12.18 15.74
N GLU A 622 -16.27 13.09 16.09
CA GLU A 622 -16.03 14.52 16.33
C GLU A 622 -15.70 14.84 17.80
N PHE A 623 -15.82 13.86 18.70
CA PHE A 623 -15.53 14.07 20.12
C PHE A 623 -14.13 14.61 20.44
N PRO A 624 -13.03 14.18 19.79
CA PRO A 624 -11.72 14.77 20.04
C PRO A 624 -11.71 16.30 19.93
N VAL A 625 -12.35 16.88 18.90
CA VAL A 625 -12.40 18.34 18.76
C VAL A 625 -13.50 18.97 19.62
N LEU A 626 -14.60 18.27 19.91
CA LEU A 626 -15.57 18.73 20.91
C LEU A 626 -14.98 18.84 22.32
N PHE A 627 -14.00 17.99 22.68
CA PHE A 627 -13.30 18.12 23.95
C PHE A 627 -12.47 19.40 24.01
N VAL A 628 -11.93 19.85 22.89
CA VAL A 628 -11.29 21.17 22.78
C VAL A 628 -12.31 22.30 22.93
N ALA A 629 -13.50 22.17 22.32
CA ALA A 629 -14.59 23.12 22.52
C ALA A 629 -15.02 23.18 24.00
N ALA A 630 -15.13 22.03 24.66
CA ALA A 630 -15.45 21.92 26.08
C ALA A 630 -14.38 22.52 27.00
N ALA A 631 -13.10 22.31 26.66
CA ALA A 631 -11.97 22.92 27.37
C ALA A 631 -12.02 24.46 27.32
N CYS A 632 -12.56 25.03 26.24
CA CYS A 632 -12.70 26.47 26.05
C CYS A 632 -14.03 27.05 26.57
N ALA A 633 -14.95 26.20 27.06
CA ALA A 633 -16.29 26.62 27.47
C ALA A 633 -16.33 27.12 28.92
N GLU A 634 -17.34 27.92 29.26
CA GLU A 634 -17.64 28.29 30.65
C GLU A 634 -18.34 27.13 31.37
N GLY A 635 -17.73 26.59 32.42
CA GLY A 635 -18.31 25.55 33.27
C GLY A 635 -17.87 24.14 32.90
N ARG A 636 -18.70 23.15 33.25
CA ARG A 636 -18.38 21.72 33.13
C ARG A 636 -19.12 21.08 31.97
N THR A 637 -18.41 20.29 31.16
CA THR A 637 -18.97 19.39 30.16
C THR A 637 -18.83 17.94 30.60
N ILE A 638 -19.87 17.12 30.39
CA ILE A 638 -19.86 15.69 30.72
C ILE A 638 -20.28 14.88 29.50
N LEU A 639 -19.49 13.87 29.15
CA LEU A 639 -19.83 12.83 28.17
C LEU A 639 -20.01 11.49 28.90
N ARG A 640 -21.04 10.73 28.54
CA ARG A 640 -21.34 9.36 29.01
C ARG A 640 -21.74 8.47 27.83
N ASP A 641 -21.79 7.16 28.05
CA ASP A 641 -22.23 6.14 27.06
C ASP A 641 -21.44 6.18 25.73
N ALA A 642 -20.13 6.43 25.81
CA ALA A 642 -19.21 6.61 24.70
C ALA A 642 -18.01 5.63 24.74
N GLU A 643 -18.16 4.43 25.31
CA GLU A 643 -17.08 3.43 25.43
C GLU A 643 -16.43 3.09 24.08
N GLU A 644 -17.20 3.19 22.98
CA GLU A 644 -16.73 2.94 21.62
C GLU A 644 -15.59 3.88 21.18
N LEU A 645 -15.40 5.03 21.83
CA LEU A 645 -14.24 5.91 21.62
C LEU A 645 -12.91 5.27 22.04
N ARG A 646 -12.94 4.31 22.98
CA ARG A 646 -11.73 3.66 23.50
C ARG A 646 -11.13 2.63 22.53
N VAL A 647 -11.92 2.16 21.57
CA VAL A 647 -11.57 1.05 20.65
C VAL A 647 -11.47 1.51 19.19
N LYS A 648 -11.19 2.80 18.97
CA LYS A 648 -10.95 3.38 17.64
C LYS A 648 -9.50 3.11 17.19
N GLU A 649 -8.89 4.06 16.49
CA GLU A 649 -7.47 4.00 16.11
C GLU A 649 -6.57 4.03 17.35
N SER A 650 -7.02 4.73 18.38
CA SER A 650 -6.45 4.83 19.72
C SER A 650 -7.56 4.81 20.78
N ASP A 651 -7.19 4.81 22.07
CA ASP A 651 -8.13 5.15 23.14
C ASP A 651 -8.32 6.67 23.17
N ARG A 652 -9.26 7.16 22.34
CA ARG A 652 -9.47 8.60 22.14
C ARG A 652 -9.87 9.33 23.43
N ILE A 653 -10.52 8.65 24.37
CA ILE A 653 -10.89 9.24 25.66
C ILE A 653 -9.63 9.51 26.46
N GLN A 654 -8.80 8.48 26.65
CA GLN A 654 -7.60 8.59 27.47
C GLN A 654 -6.59 9.55 26.85
N VAL A 655 -6.30 9.42 25.56
CA VAL A 655 -5.30 10.24 24.88
C VAL A 655 -5.69 11.72 24.86
N MET A 656 -6.97 12.04 24.63
CA MET A 656 -7.43 13.43 24.71
C MET A 656 -7.37 13.97 26.14
N ALA A 657 -7.71 13.16 27.15
CA ALA A 657 -7.60 13.56 28.55
C ALA A 657 -6.14 13.89 28.91
N ASP A 658 -5.21 13.00 28.56
CA ASP A 658 -3.78 13.16 28.84
C ASP A 658 -3.22 14.43 28.17
N GLY A 659 -3.54 14.65 26.89
CA GLY A 659 -3.11 15.85 26.18
C GLY A 659 -3.73 17.14 26.72
N LEU A 660 -5.02 17.15 27.07
CA LEU A 660 -5.66 18.30 27.71
C LEU A 660 -5.05 18.61 29.09
N GLN A 661 -4.78 17.58 29.89
CA GLN A 661 -4.10 17.72 31.18
C GLN A 661 -2.67 18.26 31.03
N ALA A 662 -1.93 17.80 30.01
CA ALA A 662 -0.59 18.30 29.70
C ALA A 662 -0.61 19.79 29.34
N LEU A 663 -1.70 20.28 28.77
CA LEU A 663 -1.95 21.70 28.48
C LEU A 663 -2.60 22.45 29.66
N GLY A 664 -2.73 21.84 30.84
CA GLY A 664 -3.24 22.48 32.05
C GLY A 664 -4.77 22.53 32.18
N VAL A 665 -5.51 21.84 31.31
CA VAL A 665 -6.98 21.73 31.38
C VAL A 665 -7.36 20.55 32.25
N LYS A 666 -8.35 20.73 33.13
CA LYS A 666 -8.86 19.66 33.98
C LYS A 666 -9.82 18.77 33.19
N ALA A 667 -9.32 17.61 32.76
CA ALA A 667 -10.09 16.58 32.07
C ALA A 667 -9.97 15.24 32.82
N GLU A 668 -11.09 14.64 33.24
CA GLU A 668 -11.15 13.39 33.99
C GLU A 668 -11.82 12.30 33.13
N PRO A 669 -11.06 11.31 32.62
CA PRO A 669 -11.63 10.23 31.83
C PRO A 669 -12.45 9.28 32.72
N THR A 670 -13.61 8.85 32.25
CA THR A 670 -14.45 7.81 32.88
C THR A 670 -14.49 6.57 31.98
N PRO A 671 -14.89 5.38 32.47
CA PRO A 671 -14.93 4.17 31.63
C PRO A 671 -15.71 4.34 30.32
N ASP A 672 -16.77 5.14 30.35
CA ASP A 672 -17.74 5.39 29.28
C ASP A 672 -17.71 6.83 28.73
N GLY A 673 -16.72 7.65 29.09
CA GLY A 673 -16.75 9.06 28.72
C GLY A 673 -15.66 9.91 29.35
N ILE A 674 -15.95 11.19 29.55
CA ILE A 674 -15.00 12.16 30.08
C ILE A 674 -15.74 13.35 30.71
N ILE A 675 -15.17 13.91 31.78
CA ILE A 675 -15.62 15.14 32.42
C ILE A 675 -14.56 16.21 32.18
N ILE A 676 -14.93 17.36 31.62
CA ILE A 676 -14.02 18.46 31.32
C ILE A 676 -14.51 19.72 32.01
N ASP A 677 -13.69 20.28 32.89
CA ASP A 677 -13.92 21.62 33.48
C ASP A 677 -13.20 22.64 32.60
N GLY A 678 -13.94 23.50 31.91
CA GLY A 678 -13.39 24.49 30.99
C GLY A 678 -12.57 25.57 31.69
N GLY A 679 -11.51 26.06 31.02
CA GLY A 679 -10.52 26.93 31.64
C GLY A 679 -9.38 27.38 30.71
N PRO A 680 -8.37 28.09 31.24
CA PRO A 680 -7.22 28.53 30.47
C PRO A 680 -6.37 27.34 30.01
N MET A 681 -5.75 27.47 28.82
CA MET A 681 -4.91 26.44 28.22
C MET A 681 -3.47 26.95 28.06
N GLY A 682 -2.50 26.15 28.51
CA GLY A 682 -1.07 26.32 28.33
C GLY A 682 -0.59 25.96 26.93
N GLY A 683 0.69 26.19 26.66
CA GLY A 683 1.43 25.44 25.64
C GLY A 683 2.00 24.13 26.21
N GLY A 684 2.57 23.28 25.37
CA GLY A 684 3.15 22.01 25.81
C GLY A 684 3.42 21.04 24.67
N SER A 685 3.60 19.76 25.02
CA SER A 685 3.73 18.68 24.05
C SER A 685 2.63 17.64 24.27
N VAL A 686 2.07 17.13 23.19
CA VAL A 686 0.99 16.13 23.17
C VAL A 686 1.33 15.02 22.17
N GLU A 687 0.91 13.80 22.49
CA GLU A 687 1.09 12.62 21.65
C GLU A 687 -0.23 12.29 20.93
N SER A 688 -0.22 12.16 19.60
CA SER A 688 -1.41 11.77 18.86
C SER A 688 -1.69 10.26 18.91
N HIS A 689 -0.65 9.45 19.20
CA HIS A 689 -0.67 7.98 19.10
C HIS A 689 -1.15 7.47 17.73
N GLY A 690 -0.77 8.18 16.66
CA GLY A 690 -1.14 7.87 15.29
C GLY A 690 -2.61 8.15 14.97
N ASP A 691 -3.37 8.79 15.86
CA ASP A 691 -4.76 9.17 15.61
C ASP A 691 -4.84 10.59 15.02
N HIS A 692 -5.15 10.64 13.73
CA HIS A 692 -5.25 11.89 12.96
C HIS A 692 -6.22 12.90 13.57
N ARG A 693 -7.30 12.43 14.22
CA ARG A 693 -8.30 13.33 14.81
C ARG A 693 -7.77 14.02 16.05
N ILE A 694 -6.92 13.33 16.82
CA ILE A 694 -6.27 13.89 18.01
C ILE A 694 -5.27 14.97 17.58
N ALA A 695 -4.44 14.67 16.58
CA ALA A 695 -3.48 15.63 16.03
C ALA A 695 -4.16 16.93 15.53
N MET A 696 -5.22 16.81 14.73
CA MET A 696 -5.97 17.97 14.25
C MET A 696 -6.71 18.70 15.38
N SER A 697 -7.22 17.99 16.39
CA SER A 697 -7.88 18.62 17.55
C SER A 697 -6.93 19.50 18.34
N PHE A 698 -5.71 19.02 18.65
CA PHE A 698 -4.73 19.84 19.34
C PHE A 698 -4.18 20.98 18.47
N SER A 699 -4.21 20.84 17.15
CA SER A 699 -3.92 21.96 16.23
C SER A 699 -4.97 23.07 16.36
N VAL A 700 -6.24 22.71 16.54
CA VAL A 700 -7.33 23.67 16.84
C VAL A 700 -7.19 24.26 18.23
N ALA A 701 -6.78 23.45 19.23
CA ALA A 701 -6.62 23.88 20.61
C ALA A 701 -5.62 25.04 20.77
N ALA A 702 -4.57 25.08 19.94
CA ALA A 702 -3.57 26.13 19.94
C ALA A 702 -4.17 27.56 19.79
N LEU A 703 -5.33 27.72 19.12
CA LEU A 703 -6.02 29.01 18.99
C LEU A 703 -6.35 29.67 20.34
N ARG A 704 -6.45 28.89 21.42
CA ARG A 704 -6.72 29.35 22.79
C ARG A 704 -5.60 29.06 23.78
N ALA A 705 -4.49 28.48 23.32
CA ALA A 705 -3.31 28.24 24.13
C ALA A 705 -2.56 29.56 24.42
N THR A 706 -1.79 29.55 25.49
CA THR A 706 -0.88 30.65 25.87
C THR A 706 0.56 30.46 25.36
N GLY A 707 0.85 29.31 24.74
CA GLY A 707 2.14 28.96 24.15
C GLY A 707 1.98 27.91 23.04
N ASP A 708 3.09 27.59 22.37
CA ASP A 708 3.09 26.59 21.30
C ASP A 708 2.69 25.19 21.81
N ILE A 709 1.97 24.45 20.96
CA ILE A 709 1.66 23.03 21.17
C ILE A 709 2.46 22.21 20.15
N HIS A 710 3.37 21.38 20.66
CA HIS A 710 4.12 20.39 19.88
C HIS A 710 3.35 19.08 19.83
N ILE A 711 2.79 18.76 18.68
CA ILE A 711 1.91 17.62 18.45
C ILE A 711 2.72 16.56 17.72
N LYS A 712 2.90 15.41 18.34
CA LYS A 712 3.74 14.35 17.79
C LYS A 712 2.93 13.29 17.05
N ASP A 713 3.61 12.54 16.19
CA ASP A 713 3.07 11.40 15.43
C ASP A 713 1.87 11.77 14.51
N CYS A 714 2.02 12.85 13.75
CA CYS A 714 0.99 13.41 12.87
C CYS A 714 0.99 12.83 11.44
N ALA A 715 1.77 11.79 11.15
CA ALA A 715 1.90 11.22 9.80
C ALA A 715 0.54 10.80 9.21
N ASN A 716 -0.35 10.27 10.05
CA ASN A 716 -1.66 9.78 9.65
C ASN A 716 -2.68 10.89 9.34
N VAL A 717 -2.36 12.18 9.55
CA VAL A 717 -3.25 13.28 9.14
C VAL A 717 -3.42 13.30 7.62
N ALA A 718 -2.35 13.09 6.87
CA ALA A 718 -2.39 13.11 5.41
C ALA A 718 -3.22 11.98 4.81
N THR A 719 -3.43 10.85 5.52
CA THR A 719 -4.24 9.74 5.01
C THR A 719 -5.74 10.04 5.03
N SER A 720 -6.19 10.91 5.94
CA SER A 720 -7.61 11.25 6.12
C SER A 720 -7.97 12.68 5.72
N PHE A 721 -7.04 13.64 5.87
CA PHE A 721 -7.21 15.04 5.48
C PHE A 721 -5.95 15.55 4.75
N PRO A 722 -5.77 15.16 3.46
CA PRO A 722 -4.71 15.73 2.63
C PRO A 722 -4.83 17.27 2.56
N GLY A 723 -3.72 17.98 2.77
CA GLY A 723 -3.68 19.45 2.71
C GLY A 723 -4.24 20.16 3.96
N PHE A 724 -4.41 19.46 5.09
CA PHE A 724 -4.90 20.06 6.34
C PHE A 724 -4.14 21.33 6.76
N ILE A 725 -2.79 21.28 6.75
CA ILE A 725 -1.95 22.42 7.15
C ILE A 725 -2.23 23.64 6.27
N ASP A 726 -2.20 23.47 4.95
CA ASP A 726 -2.41 24.56 4.00
C ASP A 726 -3.80 25.19 4.18
N LEU A 727 -4.83 24.35 4.39
CA LEU A 727 -6.18 24.83 4.62
C LEU A 727 -6.33 25.55 5.97
N ALA A 728 -5.74 25.00 7.04
CA ALA A 728 -5.68 25.65 8.35
C ALA A 728 -5.00 27.02 8.28
N GLN A 729 -3.87 27.11 7.59
CA GLN A 729 -3.15 28.37 7.36
C GLN A 729 -3.98 29.37 6.55
N SER A 730 -4.69 28.91 5.52
CA SER A 730 -5.51 29.78 4.65
C SER A 730 -6.65 30.50 5.38
N VAL A 731 -7.18 29.90 6.45
CA VAL A 731 -8.20 30.55 7.30
C VAL A 731 -7.61 31.39 8.42
N GLY A 732 -6.29 31.30 8.62
CA GLY A 732 -5.51 32.10 9.57
C GLY A 732 -5.05 31.38 10.85
N MET A 733 -5.12 30.04 10.89
CA MET A 733 -4.50 29.23 11.95
C MET A 733 -2.98 29.14 11.74
N GLN A 734 -2.21 29.02 12.82
CA GLN A 734 -0.75 28.91 12.76
C GLN A 734 -0.33 27.47 13.04
N VAL A 735 -0.34 26.62 12.02
CA VAL A 735 0.09 25.21 12.12
C VAL A 735 1.17 24.97 11.08
N ARG A 736 2.25 24.30 11.45
CA ARG A 736 3.35 23.94 10.54
C ARG A 736 3.94 22.59 10.90
N LEU A 737 4.65 21.98 9.95
CA LEU A 737 5.51 20.83 10.23
C LEU A 737 6.67 21.28 11.13
N GLU A 738 7.04 20.44 12.09
CA GLU A 738 8.29 20.58 12.84
C GLU A 738 9.45 20.21 11.90
N ASP A 739 10.42 21.12 11.75
CA ASP A 739 11.58 20.87 10.92
C ASP A 739 12.43 19.76 11.57
N ASN A 740 12.70 18.68 10.84
CA ASN A 740 13.64 17.65 11.30
C ASN A 740 15.04 18.27 11.38
N ALA A 741 15.60 18.35 12.59
CA ALA A 741 16.94 18.87 12.85
C ALA A 741 18.05 18.00 12.26
#